data_AF-A0A3C1ZS10-F1
#
_entry.id   AF-A0A3C1ZS10-F1
#
_cell.length_a   1.000
_cell.length_b   1.000
_cell.length_c   1.000
_cell.angle_alpha   90.00
_cell.angle_beta   90.00
_cell.angle_gamma   90.00
#
_symmetry.space_group_name_H-M   'P 1'
#
loop_
_entity.id
_entity.type
_entity.pdbx_description
1 polymer ?
#
loop_
_entity_poly.entity_id
_entity_poly.type
_entity_poly.pdbx_seq_one_letter_code
_entity_poly.pdbx_strand_id
1 'polypeptide(L)'
;MVSGVVRPPLIDLTNEELVRTHLQAHLLMEMELDGLRTAVTDLVDETDPVNLPIQHAIADRIRQQQTDNRAHMLKALRTITRELSLDTQSLYWYSPTWEEQVLDTLPEKLHDALERWRKLYRGAKDQIQRGRHLMDDPQSSKEAKKEGERMQYGGQDLLQELRNKSTQHGDQAEFYVFRYLAAEGFLPGYNFPRIPLRTQLKSGNGSKYLSRPRFLAFREFGPRNLIYHRGSKYRVERIVIPERRKEFTPAKISQGTGFLALGRETETITNDPFTNEPLRGDQQVLDITNLMETGETQSRTYERISSEEEERTREGYQIKTYFSLPTENKLRKTVLYLEELPLLTIRYAPSATLTHINHKWRISKDPVEESGYPIGTVTGNFKSKKDLEESREKELSEDDDPVKTVKLYISDQADILYLQPVSGLGLPSPERHSVLSLMYALKRGIELEFQVEGNEIAAEIMGTDNNILIYEAAEGSLGVLRTLVENPPRLLSVFRRAYEVCHFNPETETDTQPTWAKATYNDLLSYYNQPHHAVLDRHAIQGPLERLMRANVEGQDLQEDRIARNGKLQEESEHAPRALALLHYLFQNGYSFPHFGRTEIPQRIKNAPEVDFVYLPEGGEETYLLCVSNGEARERKQIELWAQNHGKYLITLPLEADIATWVAEHTDVFQTQ
;
A
#
# COMPACT_ATOMS: atom_id res chain seq x y z
N MET A 1 8.85 -31.93 11.53
CA MET A 1 8.49 -30.83 12.44
C MET A 1 9.51 -29.73 12.21
N VAL A 2 9.11 -28.62 11.60
CA VAL A 2 9.98 -27.44 11.44
C VAL A 2 9.97 -26.73 12.77
N SER A 3 11.03 -26.84 13.56
CA SER A 3 11.20 -26.01 14.76
C SER A 3 11.80 -24.67 14.30
N GLY A 4 10.95 -23.67 14.19
CA GLY A 4 11.34 -22.27 14.03
C GLY A 4 10.65 -21.47 15.12
N VAL A 5 11.39 -20.62 15.82
CA VAL A 5 10.78 -19.59 16.66
C VAL A 5 10.22 -18.55 15.70
N VAL A 6 8.91 -18.62 15.43
CA VAL A 6 8.21 -17.61 14.64
C VAL A 6 8.06 -16.38 15.53
N ARG A 7 8.73 -15.28 15.18
CA ARG A 7 8.50 -14.00 15.84
C ARG A 7 7.06 -13.56 15.55
N PRO A 8 6.34 -12.98 16.53
CA PRO A 8 5.00 -12.47 16.28
C PRO A 8 5.05 -11.41 15.15
N PRO A 9 4.05 -11.37 14.26
CA PRO A 9 3.99 -10.37 13.21
C PRO A 9 4.01 -8.97 13.83
N LEU A 10 4.88 -8.11 13.30
CA LEU A 10 4.92 -6.70 13.68
C LEU A 10 3.70 -6.03 13.04
N ILE A 11 2.68 -5.72 13.84
CA ILE A 11 1.57 -4.88 13.39
C ILE A 11 2.03 -3.43 13.55
N ASP A 12 2.02 -2.68 12.45
CA ASP A 12 2.33 -1.26 12.50
C ASP A 12 1.15 -0.47 13.08
N LEU A 13 1.17 -0.28 14.41
CA LEU A 13 0.19 0.56 15.11
C LEU A 13 0.30 2.04 14.73
N THR A 14 1.35 2.44 14.01
CA THR A 14 1.53 3.78 13.50
C THR A 14 0.84 3.98 12.14
N ASN A 15 0.21 2.96 11.57
CA ASN A 15 -0.60 3.07 10.35
C ASN A 15 -1.97 3.72 10.65
N GLU A 16 -2.25 4.86 10.01
CA GLU A 16 -3.50 5.59 10.16
C GLU A 16 -4.74 4.74 9.80
N GLU A 17 -4.71 4.04 8.66
CA GLU A 17 -5.83 3.23 8.16
C GLU A 17 -6.18 2.14 9.17
N LEU A 18 -5.15 1.49 9.73
CA LEU A 18 -5.31 0.48 10.76
C LEU A 18 -6.02 1.07 11.99
N VAL A 19 -5.49 2.14 12.58
CA VAL A 19 -6.08 2.72 13.79
C VAL A 19 -7.48 3.27 13.50
N ARG A 20 -7.65 3.99 12.38
CA ARG A 20 -8.93 4.59 11.97
C ARG A 20 -10.03 3.55 11.83
N THR A 21 -9.78 2.45 11.11
CA THR A 21 -10.79 1.40 10.91
C THR A 21 -11.21 0.74 12.24
N HIS A 22 -10.29 0.60 13.20
CA HIS A 22 -10.62 0.11 14.55
C HIS A 22 -11.48 1.08 15.34
N LEU A 23 -11.15 2.38 15.29
CA LEU A 23 -11.96 3.41 15.93
C LEU A 23 -13.36 3.47 15.31
N GLN A 24 -13.47 3.36 13.99
CA GLN A 24 -14.76 3.27 13.29
C GLN A 24 -15.56 2.05 13.74
N ALA A 25 -14.93 0.87 13.83
CA ALA A 25 -15.58 -0.34 14.33
C ALA A 25 -16.09 -0.17 15.77
N HIS A 26 -15.29 0.46 16.64
CA HIS A 26 -15.68 0.77 18.00
C HIS A 26 -16.88 1.75 18.04
N LEU A 27 -16.88 2.79 17.21
CA LEU A 27 -18.02 3.72 17.12
C LEU A 27 -19.31 3.03 16.69
N LEU A 28 -19.27 2.13 15.70
CA LEU A 28 -20.47 1.39 15.28
C LEU A 28 -21.02 0.50 16.41
N MET A 29 -20.13 -0.09 17.22
CA MET A 29 -20.51 -0.89 18.38
C MET A 29 -21.20 -0.02 19.44
N GLU A 30 -20.61 1.13 19.79
CA GLU A 30 -21.15 2.09 20.76
C GLU A 30 -22.49 2.70 20.30
N MET A 31 -22.67 2.91 19.00
CA MET A 31 -23.91 3.46 18.46
C MET A 31 -25.09 2.48 18.49
N GLU A 32 -24.83 1.18 18.73
CA GLU A 32 -25.83 0.11 18.78
C GLU A 32 -26.77 0.17 17.56
N LEU A 33 -26.21 0.07 16.35
CA LEU A 33 -27.01 0.17 15.13
C LEU A 33 -27.96 -1.02 14.98
N ASP A 34 -29.22 -0.82 15.36
CA ASP A 34 -30.30 -1.76 15.12
C ASP A 34 -30.48 -1.99 13.61
N GLY A 35 -30.23 -3.22 13.17
CA GLY A 35 -30.47 -3.62 11.78
C GLY A 35 -29.24 -4.16 11.06
N LEU A 36 -28.03 -3.86 11.51
CA LEU A 36 -26.81 -4.39 10.90
C LEU A 36 -26.67 -5.90 11.17
N ARG A 37 -27.17 -6.74 10.26
CA ARG A 37 -27.16 -8.20 10.41
C ARG A 37 -26.09 -8.82 9.51
N THR A 38 -26.48 -9.22 8.32
CA THR A 38 -25.65 -10.10 7.48
C THR A 38 -25.50 -9.59 6.05
N ALA A 39 -26.38 -8.71 5.59
CA ALA A 39 -26.40 -8.26 4.20
C ALA A 39 -26.17 -6.75 4.11
N VAL A 40 -25.51 -6.31 3.03
CA VAL A 40 -25.36 -4.87 2.75
C VAL A 40 -26.72 -4.18 2.53
N THR A 41 -27.76 -4.92 2.13
CA THR A 41 -29.14 -4.41 2.06
C THR A 41 -29.73 -4.04 3.42
N ASP A 42 -29.13 -4.50 4.51
CA ASP A 42 -29.52 -4.06 5.84
C ASP A 42 -29.05 -2.61 6.11
N LEU A 43 -28.03 -2.13 5.38
CA LEU A 43 -27.52 -0.76 5.45
C LEU A 43 -28.15 0.19 4.43
N VAL A 44 -28.59 -0.34 3.29
CA VAL A 44 -29.03 0.44 2.12
C VAL A 44 -30.53 0.34 1.94
N ASP A 45 -31.18 1.46 1.63
CA ASP A 45 -32.60 1.49 1.28
C ASP A 45 -32.81 1.14 -0.21
N GLU A 46 -33.30 -0.08 -0.47
CA GLU A 46 -33.62 -0.56 -1.83
C GLU A 46 -34.92 0.05 -2.40
N THR A 47 -35.72 0.77 -1.60
CA THR A 47 -36.98 1.39 -2.06
C THR A 47 -36.73 2.62 -2.95
N ASP A 48 -35.56 3.26 -2.80
CA ASP A 48 -35.01 4.22 -3.75
C ASP A 48 -33.88 3.56 -4.57
N PRO A 49 -34.21 2.88 -5.69
CA PRO A 49 -33.23 2.15 -6.49
C PRO A 49 -32.25 3.06 -7.24
N VAL A 50 -32.51 4.36 -7.29
CA VAL A 50 -31.65 5.34 -7.97
C VAL A 50 -30.56 5.80 -7.02
N ASN A 51 -30.94 6.31 -5.85
CA ASN A 51 -29.98 6.89 -4.92
C ASN A 51 -29.37 5.85 -3.97
N LEU A 52 -30.12 4.79 -3.63
CA LEU A 52 -29.70 3.74 -2.70
C LEU A 52 -29.07 4.35 -1.43
N PRO A 53 -29.80 5.24 -0.72
CA PRO A 53 -29.26 5.92 0.45
C PRO A 53 -29.01 4.91 1.59
N ILE A 54 -28.23 5.33 2.58
CA ILE A 54 -28.18 4.59 3.86
C ILE A 54 -29.59 4.63 4.45
N GLN A 55 -30.06 3.53 5.04
CA GLN A 55 -31.38 3.46 5.66
C GLN A 55 -31.58 4.61 6.65
N HIS A 56 -32.73 5.26 6.58
CA HIS A 56 -33.05 6.43 7.40
C HIS A 56 -32.84 6.18 8.90
N ALA A 57 -33.31 5.03 9.41
CA ALA A 57 -33.13 4.65 10.81
C ALA A 57 -31.66 4.62 11.25
N ILE A 58 -30.77 4.11 10.39
CA ILE A 58 -29.32 4.03 10.66
C ILE A 58 -28.69 5.43 10.59
N ALA A 59 -28.99 6.18 9.53
CA ALA A 59 -28.46 7.52 9.35
C ALA A 59 -28.90 8.49 10.48
N ASP A 60 -30.17 8.40 10.90
CA ASP A 60 -30.71 9.17 12.01
C ASP A 60 -30.08 8.76 13.35
N ARG A 61 -29.89 7.45 13.57
CA ARG A 61 -29.21 6.94 14.77
C ARG A 61 -27.77 7.46 14.86
N ILE A 62 -27.00 7.41 13.78
CA ILE A 62 -25.62 7.94 13.75
C ILE A 62 -25.62 9.43 14.08
N ARG A 63 -26.47 10.23 13.41
CA ARG A 63 -26.58 11.68 13.68
C ARG A 63 -26.98 11.99 15.12
N GLN A 64 -27.94 11.23 15.65
CA GLN A 64 -28.39 11.37 17.03
C GLN A 64 -27.25 11.06 18.00
N GLN A 65 -26.54 9.95 17.82
CA GLN A 65 -25.41 9.56 18.68
C GLN A 65 -24.27 10.58 18.62
N GLN A 66 -23.94 11.09 17.42
CA GLN A 66 -22.96 12.16 17.22
C GLN A 66 -23.32 13.47 17.94
N THR A 67 -24.60 13.68 18.29
CA THR A 67 -25.09 14.86 19.01
C THR A 67 -25.22 14.59 20.51
N ASP A 68 -25.99 13.56 20.87
CA ASP A 68 -26.40 13.26 22.24
C ASP A 68 -25.24 12.68 23.07
N ASN A 69 -24.40 11.85 22.46
CA ASN A 69 -23.34 11.09 23.14
C ASN A 69 -21.92 11.48 22.70
N ARG A 70 -21.77 12.61 22.01
CA ARG A 70 -20.49 13.09 21.44
C ARG A 70 -19.33 13.05 22.43
N ALA A 71 -19.53 13.66 23.60
CA ALA A 71 -18.49 13.79 24.62
C ALA A 71 -18.05 12.42 25.16
N HIS A 72 -18.99 11.48 25.27
CA HIS A 72 -18.70 10.11 25.70
C HIS A 72 -17.86 9.36 24.65
N MET A 73 -18.29 9.37 23.39
CA MET A 73 -17.57 8.71 22.30
C MET A 73 -16.16 9.28 22.11
N LEU A 74 -16.00 10.62 22.11
CA LEU A 74 -14.67 11.23 21.99
C LEU A 74 -13.75 10.85 23.16
N LYS A 75 -14.30 10.73 24.37
CA LYS A 75 -13.54 10.24 25.53
C LYS A 75 -13.09 8.79 25.33
N ALA A 76 -13.95 7.93 24.79
CA ALA A 76 -13.60 6.55 24.48
C ALA A 76 -12.49 6.47 23.42
N LEU A 77 -12.64 7.19 22.29
CA LEU A 77 -11.62 7.25 21.23
C LEU A 77 -10.26 7.73 21.76
N ARG A 78 -10.25 8.81 22.54
CA ARG A 78 -9.02 9.35 23.18
C ARG A 78 -8.41 8.39 24.19
N THR A 79 -9.23 7.55 24.83
CA THR A 79 -8.74 6.53 25.76
C THR A 79 -8.05 5.43 24.98
N ILE A 80 -8.64 4.95 23.89
CA ILE A 80 -8.05 3.94 23.00
C ILE A 80 -6.74 4.44 22.41
N THR A 81 -6.71 5.64 21.81
CA THR A 81 -5.48 6.19 21.21
C THR A 81 -4.36 6.37 22.22
N ARG A 82 -4.69 6.76 23.46
CA ARG A 82 -3.72 6.85 24.56
C ARG A 82 -3.22 5.49 25.03
N GLU A 83 -4.09 4.48 25.14
CA GLU A 83 -3.72 3.13 25.59
C GLU A 83 -2.83 2.40 24.58
N LEU A 84 -3.00 2.68 23.29
CA LEU A 84 -2.11 2.19 22.24
C LEU A 84 -0.67 2.74 22.37
N SER A 85 -0.41 3.65 23.32
CA SER A 85 0.91 4.26 23.57
C SER A 85 1.54 4.85 22.31
N LEU A 86 0.70 5.29 21.37
CA LEU A 86 1.15 5.92 20.14
C LEU A 86 1.91 7.18 20.49
N ASP A 87 3.09 7.35 19.93
CA ASP A 87 3.77 8.64 19.98
C ASP A 87 3.10 9.61 19.01
N THR A 88 1.98 10.16 19.43
CA THR A 88 1.11 11.02 18.62
C THR A 88 1.80 12.26 18.06
N GLN A 89 2.96 12.66 18.59
CA GLN A 89 3.76 13.77 18.07
C GLN A 89 4.64 13.37 16.87
N SER A 90 5.01 12.09 16.74
CA SER A 90 5.78 11.58 15.58
C SER A 90 4.89 10.97 14.49
N LEU A 91 3.58 10.82 14.76
CA LEU A 91 2.61 10.36 13.78
C LEU A 91 2.21 11.48 12.81
N TYR A 92 2.68 11.38 11.56
CA TYR A 92 2.43 12.37 10.50
C TYR A 92 0.94 12.64 10.20
N TRP A 93 0.04 11.72 10.56
CA TRP A 93 -1.40 11.82 10.33
C TRP A 93 -2.19 12.25 11.57
N TYR A 94 -1.57 12.21 12.74
CA TYR A 94 -2.25 12.51 13.99
C TYR A 94 -2.28 14.03 14.19
N SER A 95 -3.46 14.55 14.50
CA SER A 95 -3.67 15.93 14.88
C SER A 95 -4.45 15.98 16.20
N PRO A 96 -4.40 17.07 16.97
CA PRO A 96 -5.17 17.19 18.21
C PRO A 96 -6.69 17.04 18.02
N THR A 97 -7.19 17.19 16.78
CA THR A 97 -8.60 17.05 16.41
C THR A 97 -8.86 15.76 15.62
N TRP A 98 -7.90 14.84 15.52
CA TRP A 98 -8.03 13.65 14.68
C TRP A 98 -9.17 12.73 15.11
N GLU A 99 -9.35 12.48 16.41
CA GLU A 99 -10.48 11.68 16.89
C GLU A 99 -11.83 12.36 16.62
N GLU A 100 -11.86 13.70 16.63
CA GLU A 100 -13.05 14.48 16.25
C GLU A 100 -13.35 14.32 14.77
N GLN A 101 -12.33 14.39 13.92
CA GLN A 101 -12.44 14.14 12.48
C GLN A 101 -12.90 12.70 12.20
N VAL A 102 -12.37 11.70 12.91
CA VAL A 102 -12.79 10.29 12.78
C VAL A 102 -14.29 10.16 13.10
N LEU A 103 -14.75 10.77 14.19
CA LEU A 103 -16.15 10.75 14.58
C LEU A 103 -17.03 11.50 13.57
N ASP A 104 -16.63 12.69 13.15
CA ASP A 104 -17.43 13.58 12.30
C ASP A 104 -17.57 13.05 10.87
N THR A 105 -16.50 12.48 10.32
CA THR A 105 -16.47 11.92 8.95
C THR A 105 -17.06 10.51 8.85
N LEU A 106 -17.43 9.88 9.98
CA LEU A 106 -17.99 8.52 10.00
C LEU A 106 -19.16 8.32 9.00
N PRO A 107 -20.17 9.22 8.90
CA PRO A 107 -21.28 9.05 7.98
C PRO A 107 -20.85 9.10 6.50
N GLU A 108 -19.92 10.00 6.17
CA GLU A 108 -19.37 10.15 4.83
C GLU A 108 -18.53 8.92 4.45
N LYS A 109 -17.66 8.45 5.35
CA LYS A 109 -16.87 7.24 5.13
C LYS A 109 -17.72 5.98 4.95
N LEU A 110 -18.80 5.85 5.73
CA LEU A 110 -19.77 4.76 5.55
C LEU A 110 -20.49 4.89 4.20
N HIS A 111 -20.86 6.11 3.80
CA HIS A 111 -21.47 6.36 2.51
C HIS A 111 -20.56 5.96 1.35
N ASP A 112 -19.28 6.35 1.41
CA ASP A 112 -18.27 6.07 0.39
C ASP A 112 -18.01 4.56 0.25
N ALA A 113 -17.90 3.85 1.39
CA ALA A 113 -17.71 2.40 1.41
C ALA A 113 -18.84 1.65 0.70
N LEU A 114 -20.06 2.19 0.64
CA LEU A 114 -21.19 1.56 -0.04
C LEU A 114 -21.23 1.83 -1.55
N GLU A 115 -20.38 2.71 -2.08
CA GLU A 115 -20.51 3.18 -3.46
C GLU A 115 -20.22 2.08 -4.50
N ARG A 116 -19.31 1.14 -4.22
CA ARG A 116 -19.10 -0.03 -5.09
C ARG A 116 -20.33 -0.91 -5.13
N TRP A 117 -20.90 -1.27 -3.98
CA TRP A 117 -22.13 -2.07 -3.92
C TRP A 117 -23.26 -1.38 -4.69
N ARG A 118 -23.43 -0.06 -4.54
CA ARG A 118 -24.42 0.72 -5.31
C ARG A 118 -24.16 0.63 -6.82
N LYS A 119 -22.91 0.74 -7.27
CA LYS A 119 -22.53 0.58 -8.68
C LYS A 119 -22.87 -0.81 -9.21
N LEU A 120 -22.55 -1.87 -8.46
CA LEU A 120 -22.88 -3.25 -8.82
C LEU A 120 -24.40 -3.48 -8.87
N TYR A 121 -25.13 -2.97 -7.87
CA TYR A 121 -26.59 -3.11 -7.81
C TYR A 121 -27.28 -2.40 -8.98
N ARG A 122 -26.91 -1.14 -9.25
CA ARG A 122 -27.42 -0.38 -10.40
C ARG A 122 -27.09 -1.08 -11.72
N GLY A 123 -25.85 -1.54 -11.88
CA GLY A 123 -25.42 -2.29 -13.06
C GLY A 123 -26.21 -3.60 -13.27
N ALA A 124 -26.51 -4.33 -12.20
CA ALA A 124 -27.33 -5.54 -12.27
C ALA A 124 -28.78 -5.23 -12.68
N LYS A 125 -29.37 -4.13 -12.15
CA LYS A 125 -30.72 -3.69 -12.50
C LYS A 125 -30.82 -3.25 -13.95
N ASP A 126 -29.86 -2.45 -14.43
CA ASP A 126 -29.78 -2.05 -15.83
C ASP A 126 -29.61 -3.27 -16.75
N GLN A 127 -28.72 -4.19 -16.40
CA GLN A 127 -28.53 -5.43 -17.16
C GLN A 127 -29.84 -6.23 -17.30
N ILE A 128 -30.64 -6.32 -16.23
CA ILE A 128 -31.96 -6.95 -16.28
C ILE A 128 -32.92 -6.18 -17.18
N GLN A 129 -32.94 -4.85 -17.08
CA GLN A 129 -33.84 -4.01 -17.87
C GLN A 129 -33.53 -4.08 -19.36
N ARG A 130 -32.26 -3.98 -19.75
CA ARG A 130 -31.81 -4.17 -21.14
C ARG A 130 -32.10 -5.57 -21.65
N GLY A 131 -31.86 -6.59 -20.81
CA GLY A 131 -32.18 -7.96 -21.15
C GLY A 131 -33.67 -8.14 -21.47
N ARG A 132 -34.56 -7.53 -20.66
CA ARG A 132 -36.00 -7.51 -20.92
C ARG A 132 -36.34 -6.77 -22.20
N HIS A 133 -35.77 -5.59 -22.43
CA HIS A 133 -36.01 -4.83 -23.65
C HIS A 133 -35.69 -5.66 -24.92
N LEU A 134 -34.54 -6.35 -24.94
CA LEU A 134 -34.15 -7.21 -26.06
C LEU A 134 -35.08 -8.42 -26.25
N MET A 135 -35.63 -8.98 -25.17
CA MET A 135 -36.56 -10.11 -25.25
C MET A 135 -37.94 -9.69 -25.75
N ASP A 136 -38.43 -8.56 -25.22
CA ASP A 136 -39.78 -8.05 -25.44
C ASP A 136 -39.92 -7.34 -26.80
N ASP A 137 -38.81 -6.82 -27.35
CA ASP A 137 -38.79 -6.19 -28.67
C ASP A 137 -39.15 -7.20 -29.80
N PRO A 138 -40.22 -6.95 -30.57
CA PRO A 138 -40.60 -7.78 -31.71
C PRO A 138 -39.57 -7.81 -32.84
N GLN A 139 -38.75 -6.76 -32.99
CA GLN A 139 -37.76 -6.62 -34.06
C GLN A 139 -36.42 -7.31 -33.73
N SER A 140 -36.18 -7.60 -32.44
CA SER A 140 -34.96 -8.26 -31.99
C SER A 140 -34.79 -9.66 -32.58
N SER A 141 -33.57 -9.95 -33.05
CA SER A 141 -33.20 -11.26 -33.62
C SER A 141 -33.27 -12.38 -32.59
N LYS A 142 -33.30 -13.64 -33.04
CA LYS A 142 -33.28 -14.81 -32.15
C LYS A 142 -32.05 -14.83 -31.25
N GLU A 143 -30.90 -14.42 -31.80
CA GLU A 143 -29.64 -14.29 -31.10
C GLU A 143 -29.69 -13.16 -30.06
N ALA A 144 -30.28 -12.01 -30.39
CA ALA A 144 -30.46 -10.89 -29.47
C ALA A 144 -31.39 -11.26 -28.31
N LYS A 145 -32.50 -11.96 -28.58
CA LYS A 145 -33.42 -12.46 -27.54
C LYS A 145 -32.74 -13.43 -26.58
N LYS A 146 -31.96 -14.36 -27.11
CA LYS A 146 -31.16 -15.29 -26.30
C LYS A 146 -30.09 -14.58 -25.46
N GLU A 147 -29.51 -13.50 -25.97
CA GLU A 147 -28.61 -12.65 -25.19
C GLU A 147 -29.38 -11.88 -24.11
N GLY A 148 -30.59 -11.41 -24.39
CA GLY A 148 -31.48 -10.79 -23.42
C GLY A 148 -31.83 -11.70 -22.24
N GLU A 149 -32.18 -12.97 -22.51
CA GLU A 149 -32.40 -14.00 -21.48
C GLU A 149 -31.17 -14.17 -20.58
N ARG A 150 -29.97 -14.21 -21.17
CA ARG A 150 -28.71 -14.34 -20.43
C ARG A 150 -28.42 -13.11 -19.59
N MET A 151 -28.67 -11.91 -20.13
CA MET A 151 -28.52 -10.66 -19.39
C MET A 151 -29.44 -10.64 -18.18
N GLN A 152 -30.71 -11.01 -18.35
CA GLN A 152 -31.68 -11.09 -17.25
C GLN A 152 -31.22 -12.08 -16.17
N TYR A 153 -30.90 -13.32 -16.56
CA TYR A 153 -30.48 -14.36 -15.61
C TYR A 153 -29.21 -13.94 -14.85
N GLY A 154 -28.19 -13.44 -15.56
CA GLY A 154 -26.95 -13.00 -14.94
C GLY A 154 -27.12 -11.82 -13.98
N GLY A 155 -28.01 -10.88 -14.31
CA GLY A 155 -28.32 -9.75 -13.41
C GLY A 155 -29.10 -10.20 -12.17
N GLN A 156 -30.00 -11.18 -12.30
CA GLN A 156 -30.72 -11.77 -11.17
C GLN A 156 -29.79 -12.52 -10.22
N ASP A 157 -28.88 -13.33 -10.77
CA ASP A 157 -27.83 -14.02 -10.01
C ASP A 157 -26.98 -13.02 -9.21
N LEU A 158 -26.51 -11.94 -9.86
CA LEU A 158 -25.72 -10.90 -9.18
C LEU A 158 -26.52 -10.18 -8.09
N LEU A 159 -27.80 -9.84 -8.32
CA LEU A 159 -28.65 -9.26 -7.28
C LEU A 159 -28.84 -10.21 -6.10
N GLN A 160 -28.97 -11.52 -6.34
CA GLN A 160 -29.07 -12.51 -5.27
C GLN A 160 -27.77 -12.56 -4.44
N GLU A 161 -26.62 -12.45 -5.09
CA GLU A 161 -25.31 -12.38 -4.43
C GLU A 161 -25.14 -11.11 -3.60
N LEU A 162 -25.45 -9.94 -4.17
CA LEU A 162 -25.39 -8.64 -3.50
C LEU A 162 -26.30 -8.56 -2.26
N ARG A 163 -27.41 -9.31 -2.27
CA ARG A 163 -28.36 -9.45 -1.15
C ARG A 163 -27.94 -10.51 -0.13
N ASN A 164 -26.77 -11.12 -0.32
CA ASN A 164 -26.29 -12.24 0.47
C ASN A 164 -27.29 -13.42 0.55
N LYS A 165 -27.99 -13.69 -0.56
CA LYS A 165 -29.00 -14.77 -0.69
C LYS A 165 -28.48 -15.95 -1.54
N SER A 166 -27.20 -15.99 -1.86
CA SER A 166 -26.61 -17.04 -2.69
C SER A 166 -26.43 -18.35 -1.90
N THR A 167 -26.17 -19.46 -2.59
CA THR A 167 -25.99 -20.78 -1.97
C THR A 167 -24.71 -20.91 -1.11
N GLN A 168 -23.83 -19.91 -1.11
CA GLN A 168 -22.74 -19.82 -0.14
C GLN A 168 -23.29 -19.27 1.19
N HIS A 169 -23.49 -20.15 2.16
CA HIS A 169 -24.06 -19.79 3.45
C HIS A 169 -22.96 -19.31 4.41
N GLY A 170 -23.18 -18.17 5.10
CA GLY A 170 -22.43 -17.73 6.28
C GLY A 170 -21.40 -16.62 6.06
N ASP A 171 -20.54 -16.40 7.07
CA ASP A 171 -19.50 -15.35 7.15
C ASP A 171 -18.45 -15.40 6.00
N GLN A 172 -18.48 -16.46 5.20
CA GLN A 172 -17.62 -16.68 4.03
C GLN A 172 -18.18 -16.05 2.74
N ALA A 173 -19.40 -15.52 2.76
CA ALA A 173 -19.97 -14.80 1.62
C ALA A 173 -19.26 -13.45 1.42
N GLU A 174 -19.00 -13.08 0.17
CA GLU A 174 -18.29 -11.83 -0.17
C GLU A 174 -19.07 -10.58 0.26
N PHE A 175 -20.39 -10.58 0.09
CA PHE A 175 -21.28 -9.48 0.50
C PHE A 175 -21.86 -9.66 1.91
N TYR A 176 -21.21 -10.47 2.74
CA TYR A 176 -21.42 -10.40 4.17
C TYR A 176 -21.02 -9.00 4.65
N VAL A 177 -21.92 -8.30 5.34
CA VAL A 177 -21.81 -6.84 5.53
C VAL A 177 -20.49 -6.39 6.18
N PHE A 178 -20.03 -7.08 7.21
CA PHE A 178 -18.77 -6.74 7.89
C PHE A 178 -17.54 -7.03 7.03
N ARG A 179 -17.57 -8.12 6.26
CA ARG A 179 -16.50 -8.45 5.31
C ARG A 179 -16.44 -7.44 4.17
N TYR A 180 -17.60 -7.05 3.64
CA TYR A 180 -17.69 -6.03 2.61
C TYR A 180 -17.12 -4.69 3.10
N LEU A 181 -17.57 -4.22 4.26
CA LEU A 181 -17.08 -2.96 4.85
C LEU A 181 -15.58 -3.01 5.16
N ALA A 182 -15.07 -4.17 5.60
CA ALA A 182 -13.64 -4.33 5.82
C ALA A 182 -12.84 -4.26 4.51
N ALA A 183 -13.34 -4.89 3.45
CA ALA A 183 -12.70 -4.89 2.15
C ALA A 183 -12.75 -3.50 1.46
N GLU A 184 -13.71 -2.66 1.81
CA GLU A 184 -13.81 -1.23 1.41
C GLU A 184 -13.01 -0.29 2.32
N GLY A 185 -12.25 -0.81 3.29
CA GLY A 185 -11.41 0.00 4.19
C GLY A 185 -12.19 0.80 5.24
N PHE A 186 -13.44 0.42 5.54
CA PHE A 186 -14.26 1.03 6.60
C PHE A 186 -14.16 0.28 7.93
N LEU A 187 -13.89 -1.02 7.89
CA LEU A 187 -13.67 -1.86 9.07
C LEU A 187 -12.31 -2.56 9.00
N PRO A 188 -11.78 -3.07 10.13
CA PRO A 188 -10.55 -3.84 10.12
C PRO A 188 -10.69 -5.13 9.30
N GLY A 189 -9.78 -5.34 8.36
CA GLY A 189 -9.78 -6.45 7.40
C GLY A 189 -8.85 -7.60 7.74
N TYR A 190 -8.62 -7.91 9.03
CA TYR A 190 -7.73 -9.02 9.41
C TYR A 190 -8.15 -10.32 8.68
N ASN A 191 -7.25 -10.88 7.86
CA ASN A 191 -7.48 -12.05 7.00
C ASN A 191 -8.53 -11.91 5.87
N PHE A 192 -9.03 -10.71 5.57
CA PHE A 192 -9.98 -10.50 4.48
C PHE A 192 -9.33 -9.75 3.32
N PRO A 193 -9.20 -10.39 2.13
CA PRO A 193 -8.63 -9.74 0.97
C PRO A 193 -9.30 -8.39 0.69
N ARG A 194 -8.53 -7.31 0.48
CA ARG A 194 -9.00 -6.13 -0.26
C ARG A 194 -9.71 -6.60 -1.50
N ILE A 195 -10.79 -5.92 -1.85
CA ILE A 195 -11.83 -6.47 -2.72
C ILE A 195 -11.23 -7.16 -3.95
N PRO A 196 -11.41 -8.49 -4.04
CA PRO A 196 -10.85 -9.25 -5.13
C PRO A 196 -11.54 -8.86 -6.43
N LEU A 197 -10.79 -8.95 -7.53
CA LEU A 197 -11.43 -8.93 -8.84
C LEU A 197 -12.05 -10.31 -9.08
N ARG A 198 -13.17 -10.33 -9.81
CA ARG A 198 -13.98 -11.54 -10.01
C ARG A 198 -14.13 -11.88 -11.48
N THR A 199 -14.23 -13.16 -11.74
CA THR A 199 -14.64 -13.67 -13.05
C THR A 199 -15.78 -14.66 -12.91
N GLN A 200 -16.81 -14.49 -13.74
CA GLN A 200 -17.90 -15.45 -13.84
C GLN A 200 -17.47 -16.62 -14.74
N LEU A 201 -17.38 -17.81 -14.18
CA LEU A 201 -17.14 -19.08 -14.87
C LEU A 201 -18.47 -19.63 -15.38
N LYS A 202 -18.81 -19.38 -16.66
CA LYS A 202 -20.03 -19.93 -17.27
C LYS A 202 -19.80 -21.37 -17.74
N SER A 203 -20.63 -22.28 -17.24
CA SER A 203 -20.73 -23.68 -17.67
C SER A 203 -22.15 -23.99 -18.15
N GLY A 204 -22.32 -25.08 -18.90
CA GLY A 204 -23.64 -25.50 -19.41
C GLY A 204 -24.69 -25.72 -18.31
N ASN A 205 -24.25 -26.01 -17.07
CA ASN A 205 -25.11 -26.30 -15.91
C ASN A 205 -25.23 -25.13 -14.91
N GLY A 206 -24.74 -23.94 -15.24
CA GLY A 206 -24.84 -22.75 -14.37
C GLY A 206 -23.59 -21.87 -14.39
N SER A 207 -23.62 -20.82 -13.56
CA SER A 207 -22.51 -19.88 -13.41
C SER A 207 -21.90 -19.95 -12.00
N LYS A 208 -20.59 -19.79 -11.88
CA LYS A 208 -19.88 -19.68 -10.59
C LYS A 208 -18.92 -18.50 -10.65
N TYR A 209 -18.70 -17.82 -9.53
CA TYR A 209 -17.69 -16.77 -9.45
C TYR A 209 -16.37 -17.33 -8.92
N LEU A 210 -15.26 -16.87 -9.50
CA LEU A 210 -13.91 -17.08 -9.01
C LEU A 210 -13.31 -15.72 -8.65
N SER A 211 -12.86 -15.60 -7.39
CA SER A 211 -12.29 -14.37 -6.84
C SER A 211 -10.78 -14.52 -6.63
N ARG A 212 -10.03 -13.46 -6.95
CA ARG A 212 -8.57 -13.39 -6.85
C ARG A 212 -8.12 -11.99 -6.40
N PRO A 213 -7.00 -11.86 -5.66
CA PRO A 213 -6.40 -10.55 -5.36
C PRO A 213 -6.19 -9.72 -6.63
N ARG A 214 -6.42 -8.41 -6.56
CA ARG A 214 -6.56 -7.52 -7.74
C ARG A 214 -5.44 -7.68 -8.76
N PHE A 215 -4.18 -7.53 -8.35
CA PHE A 215 -3.05 -7.61 -9.28
C PHE A 215 -2.82 -9.01 -9.87
N LEU A 216 -3.08 -10.07 -9.10
CA LEU A 216 -3.02 -11.45 -9.62
C LEU A 216 -4.16 -11.69 -10.61
N ALA A 217 -5.37 -11.28 -10.24
CA ALA A 217 -6.56 -11.38 -11.06
C ALA A 217 -6.42 -10.59 -12.37
N PHE A 218 -5.73 -9.45 -12.36
CA PHE A 218 -5.49 -8.67 -13.58
C PHE A 218 -4.64 -9.43 -14.60
N ARG A 219 -3.75 -10.33 -14.13
CA ARG A 219 -2.99 -11.26 -14.96
C ARG A 219 -3.83 -12.48 -15.34
N GLU A 220 -4.58 -13.07 -14.41
CA GLU A 220 -5.36 -14.29 -14.64
C GLU A 220 -6.64 -14.06 -15.46
N PHE A 221 -7.32 -12.94 -15.24
CA PHE A 221 -8.62 -12.59 -15.83
C PHE A 221 -8.49 -11.60 -16.99
N GLY A 222 -7.27 -11.48 -17.55
CA GLY A 222 -7.01 -10.58 -18.66
C GLY A 222 -7.75 -10.98 -19.95
N PRO A 223 -7.68 -10.12 -20.98
CA PRO A 223 -8.39 -10.31 -22.24
C PRO A 223 -8.10 -11.67 -22.87
N ARG A 224 -9.14 -12.47 -23.13
CA ARG A 224 -9.03 -13.78 -23.78
C ARG A 224 -8.10 -14.78 -23.09
N ASN A 225 -7.74 -14.55 -21.83
CA ASN A 225 -6.93 -15.52 -21.08
C ASN A 225 -7.70 -16.83 -20.86
N LEU A 226 -6.95 -17.92 -20.71
CA LEU A 226 -7.51 -19.21 -20.33
C LEU A 226 -7.34 -19.45 -18.83
N ILE A 227 -8.45 -19.72 -18.16
CA ILE A 227 -8.54 -20.02 -16.74
C ILE A 227 -8.79 -21.51 -16.58
N TYR A 228 -7.90 -22.18 -15.85
CA TYR A 228 -8.05 -23.57 -15.47
C TYR A 228 -8.67 -23.65 -14.08
N HIS A 229 -9.87 -24.19 -13.97
CA HIS A 229 -10.56 -24.32 -12.68
C HIS A 229 -11.32 -25.64 -12.59
N ARG A 230 -10.96 -26.45 -11.58
CA ARG A 230 -11.58 -27.76 -11.28
C ARG A 230 -11.67 -28.70 -12.49
N GLY A 231 -10.60 -28.79 -13.27
CA GLY A 231 -10.51 -29.67 -14.44
C GLY A 231 -11.20 -29.15 -15.71
N SER A 232 -11.90 -28.02 -15.64
CA SER A 232 -12.47 -27.35 -16.81
C SER A 232 -11.65 -26.12 -17.21
N LYS A 233 -11.68 -25.78 -18.49
CA LYS A 233 -11.02 -24.60 -19.03
C LYS A 233 -12.07 -23.56 -19.40
N TYR A 234 -11.79 -22.31 -19.05
CA TYR A 234 -12.67 -21.17 -19.31
C TYR A 234 -11.90 -20.08 -20.02
N ARG A 235 -12.48 -19.50 -21.06
CA ARG A 235 -11.90 -18.34 -21.76
C ARG A 235 -12.59 -17.07 -21.29
N VAL A 236 -11.83 -16.08 -20.87
CA VAL A 236 -12.36 -14.74 -20.56
C VAL A 236 -12.80 -14.06 -21.85
N GLU A 237 -14.07 -13.67 -21.95
CA GLU A 237 -14.62 -13.09 -23.18
C GLU A 237 -15.13 -11.68 -23.03
N ARG A 238 -15.42 -11.26 -21.80
CA ARG A 238 -16.14 -10.02 -21.56
C ARG A 238 -15.65 -9.35 -20.28
N ILE A 239 -15.57 -8.02 -20.32
CA ILE A 239 -15.53 -7.16 -19.12
C ILE A 239 -16.91 -6.55 -18.92
N VAL A 240 -17.37 -6.51 -17.68
CA VAL A 240 -18.58 -5.77 -17.29
C VAL A 240 -18.24 -4.28 -17.26
N ILE A 241 -18.79 -3.52 -18.21
CA ILE A 241 -18.59 -2.08 -18.32
C ILE A 241 -19.68 -1.36 -17.52
N PRO A 242 -19.34 -0.57 -16.47
CA PRO A 242 -20.32 0.26 -15.76
C PRO A 242 -20.85 1.39 -16.65
N GLU A 243 -22.16 1.67 -16.61
CA GLU A 243 -22.82 2.62 -17.52
C GLU A 243 -22.26 4.05 -17.47
N ARG A 244 -21.77 4.51 -16.31
CA ARG A 244 -21.16 5.85 -16.14
C ARG A 244 -19.74 5.95 -16.67
N ARG A 245 -19.16 4.87 -17.21
CA ARG A 245 -17.80 4.81 -17.79
C ARG A 245 -17.83 4.39 -19.26
N LYS A 246 -18.71 5.01 -20.06
CA LYS A 246 -18.61 4.95 -21.53
C LYS A 246 -17.44 5.79 -22.07
N GLU A 247 -16.85 6.65 -21.22
CA GLU A 247 -15.68 7.46 -21.55
C GLU A 247 -14.41 6.79 -21.04
N PHE A 248 -13.39 6.78 -21.90
CA PHE A 248 -12.06 6.32 -21.52
C PHE A 248 -11.42 7.31 -20.55
N THR A 249 -10.63 6.77 -19.63
CA THR A 249 -9.89 7.58 -18.69
C THR A 249 -8.57 8.00 -19.35
N PRO A 250 -8.29 9.30 -19.52
CA PRO A 250 -6.98 9.73 -20.00
C PRO A 250 -5.92 9.50 -18.91
N ALA A 251 -4.69 9.29 -19.33
CA ALA A 251 -3.52 9.19 -18.46
C ALA A 251 -2.33 9.94 -19.06
N LYS A 252 -1.56 10.58 -18.18
CA LYS A 252 -0.26 11.17 -18.46
C LYS A 252 0.79 10.47 -17.62
N ILE A 253 1.79 9.89 -18.27
CA ILE A 253 2.84 9.12 -17.60
C ILE A 253 4.18 9.81 -17.82
N SER A 254 4.91 10.09 -16.74
CA SER A 254 6.31 10.49 -16.81
C SER A 254 7.18 9.31 -17.20
N GLN A 255 7.88 9.39 -18.34
CA GLN A 255 8.74 8.30 -18.81
C GLN A 255 10.01 8.15 -17.95
N GLY A 256 10.52 9.24 -17.37
CA GLY A 256 11.72 9.22 -16.51
C GLY A 256 11.48 8.55 -15.16
N THR A 257 10.34 8.83 -14.53
CA THR A 257 10.04 8.36 -13.17
C THR A 257 9.00 7.24 -13.10
N GLY A 258 8.13 7.11 -14.10
CA GLY A 258 6.97 6.23 -14.02
C GLY A 258 5.82 6.77 -13.16
N PHE A 259 5.86 8.05 -12.79
CA PHE A 259 4.72 8.76 -12.21
C PHE A 259 3.54 8.80 -13.20
N LEU A 260 2.33 8.61 -12.71
CA LEU A 260 1.08 8.61 -13.47
C LEU A 260 0.10 9.63 -12.90
N ALA A 261 -0.45 10.49 -13.76
CA ALA A 261 -1.68 11.23 -13.49
C ALA A 261 -2.84 10.62 -14.27
N LEU A 262 -3.98 10.45 -13.62
CA LEU A 262 -5.12 9.72 -14.17
C LEU A 262 -6.41 10.57 -14.18
N GLY A 263 -7.17 10.50 -15.26
CA GLY A 263 -8.44 11.20 -15.40
C GLY A 263 -8.27 12.72 -15.31
N ARG A 264 -9.00 13.36 -14.39
CA ARG A 264 -8.97 14.83 -14.22
C ARG A 264 -7.61 15.35 -13.78
N GLU A 265 -6.79 14.53 -13.11
CA GLU A 265 -5.45 14.94 -12.69
C GLU A 265 -4.56 15.31 -13.89
N THR A 266 -4.84 14.75 -15.07
CA THR A 266 -4.11 15.05 -16.30
C THR A 266 -4.26 16.50 -16.74
N GLU A 267 -5.31 17.20 -16.31
CA GLU A 267 -5.57 18.61 -16.62
C GLU A 267 -4.84 19.55 -15.65
N THR A 268 -4.65 19.12 -14.41
CA THR A 268 -4.09 19.95 -13.34
C THR A 268 -2.58 19.79 -13.19
N ILE A 269 -2.04 18.59 -13.46
CA ILE A 269 -0.62 18.34 -13.27
C ILE A 269 0.21 18.92 -14.43
N THR A 270 1.24 19.69 -14.09
CA THR A 270 2.13 20.31 -15.08
C THR A 270 3.54 19.76 -15.04
N ASN A 271 4.00 19.34 -13.86
CA ASN A 271 5.39 18.93 -13.61
C ASN A 271 5.40 17.58 -12.88
N ASP A 272 6.47 16.82 -13.08
CA ASP A 272 6.74 15.58 -12.37
C ASP A 272 6.99 15.87 -10.88
N PRO A 273 6.29 15.22 -9.93
CA PRO A 273 6.47 15.52 -8.51
C PRO A 273 7.86 15.19 -7.94
N PHE A 274 8.64 14.35 -8.61
CA PHE A 274 9.96 13.90 -8.13
C PHE A 274 11.11 14.68 -8.75
N THR A 275 11.04 14.96 -10.06
CA THR A 275 12.10 15.68 -10.79
C THR A 275 11.78 17.17 -10.98
N ASN A 276 10.52 17.58 -10.79
CA ASN A 276 10.00 18.91 -11.10
C ASN A 276 10.14 19.29 -12.58
N GLU A 277 10.46 18.33 -13.46
CA GLU A 277 10.52 18.57 -14.90
C GLU A 277 9.10 18.74 -15.47
N PRO A 278 8.91 19.60 -16.49
CA PRO A 278 7.62 19.75 -17.14
C PRO A 278 7.16 18.43 -17.77
N LEU A 279 5.93 18.01 -17.48
CA LEU A 279 5.28 16.88 -18.15
C LEU A 279 4.76 17.33 -19.52
N ARG A 280 5.68 17.56 -20.47
CA ARG A 280 5.36 17.96 -21.84
C ARG A 280 6.28 17.28 -22.86
N GLY A 281 5.71 16.94 -24.02
CA GLY A 281 6.45 16.40 -25.16
C GLY A 281 6.62 14.88 -25.14
N ASP A 282 6.65 14.29 -26.34
CA ASP A 282 6.50 12.85 -26.56
C ASP A 282 7.65 11.98 -25.99
N GLN A 283 8.83 12.59 -25.75
CA GLN A 283 9.97 11.89 -25.16
C GLN A 283 9.87 11.77 -23.65
N GLN A 284 9.29 12.78 -22.98
CA GLN A 284 9.20 12.83 -21.52
C GLN A 284 7.88 12.27 -21.01
N VAL A 285 6.82 12.34 -21.83
CA VAL A 285 5.48 11.93 -21.45
C VAL A 285 4.96 10.84 -22.38
N LEU A 286 4.31 9.84 -21.80
CA LEU A 286 3.46 8.90 -22.52
C LEU A 286 1.99 9.25 -22.22
N ASP A 287 1.30 9.78 -23.23
CA ASP A 287 -0.13 10.05 -23.18
C ASP A 287 -0.93 8.80 -23.60
N ILE A 288 -1.89 8.40 -22.77
CA ILE A 288 -2.82 7.30 -23.08
C ILE A 288 -4.25 7.82 -22.96
N THR A 289 -4.98 7.86 -24.07
CA THR A 289 -6.35 8.40 -24.10
C THR A 289 -7.43 7.34 -23.96
N ASN A 290 -7.07 6.06 -24.10
CA ASN A 290 -8.00 4.94 -24.21
C ASN A 290 -7.89 3.92 -23.06
N LEU A 291 -7.68 4.39 -21.81
CA LEU A 291 -7.68 3.49 -20.65
C LEU A 291 -9.10 3.17 -20.19
N MET A 292 -9.27 1.91 -19.79
CA MET A 292 -10.48 1.42 -19.16
C MET A 292 -10.12 0.64 -17.90
N GLU A 293 -10.74 0.98 -16.77
CA GLU A 293 -10.53 0.23 -15.53
C GLU A 293 -11.12 -1.18 -15.69
N THR A 294 -10.39 -2.18 -15.21
CA THR A 294 -10.81 -3.57 -15.28
C THR A 294 -11.88 -3.83 -14.22
N GLY A 295 -13.12 -3.94 -14.69
CA GLY A 295 -14.24 -4.43 -13.90
C GLY A 295 -14.29 -5.96 -13.86
N GLU A 296 -15.38 -6.49 -13.28
CA GLU A 296 -15.63 -7.93 -13.29
C GLU A 296 -15.61 -8.50 -14.70
N THR A 297 -15.14 -9.73 -14.83
CA THR A 297 -15.07 -10.39 -16.14
C THR A 297 -16.04 -11.55 -16.23
N GLN A 298 -16.38 -11.94 -17.44
CA GLN A 298 -17.15 -13.16 -17.71
C GLN A 298 -16.38 -14.04 -18.65
N SER A 299 -16.43 -15.34 -18.38
CA SER A 299 -15.77 -16.37 -19.15
C SER A 299 -16.77 -17.43 -19.61
N ARG A 300 -16.43 -18.18 -20.66
CA ARG A 300 -17.18 -19.35 -21.12
C ARG A 300 -16.33 -20.59 -21.10
N THR A 301 -16.97 -21.76 -20.96
CA THR A 301 -16.30 -23.05 -21.12
C THR A 301 -15.66 -23.14 -22.51
N TYR A 302 -14.44 -23.66 -22.56
CA TYR A 302 -13.63 -23.69 -23.78
C TYR A 302 -12.91 -25.04 -23.92
N GLU A 303 -13.29 -25.85 -24.92
CA GLU A 303 -12.82 -27.24 -25.06
C GLU A 303 -11.65 -27.41 -26.04
N ARG A 304 -11.49 -26.51 -27.02
CA ARG A 304 -10.47 -26.63 -28.08
C ARG A 304 -9.38 -25.57 -27.92
N ILE A 305 -8.19 -25.95 -27.49
CA ILE A 305 -7.03 -25.05 -27.52
C ILE A 305 -6.25 -25.29 -28.81
N SER A 306 -6.09 -24.27 -29.64
CA SER A 306 -5.09 -24.33 -30.72
C SER A 306 -3.69 -24.10 -30.15
N SER A 307 -2.66 -24.67 -30.77
CA SER A 307 -1.27 -24.50 -30.30
C SER A 307 -0.87 -23.03 -30.17
N GLU A 308 -1.32 -22.16 -31.08
CA GLU A 308 -1.09 -20.71 -31.01
C GLU A 308 -1.78 -20.05 -29.80
N GLU A 309 -2.98 -20.49 -29.42
CA GLU A 309 -3.69 -19.97 -28.25
C GLU A 309 -3.04 -20.42 -26.94
N GLU A 310 -2.48 -21.63 -26.91
CA GLU A 310 -1.69 -22.12 -25.77
C GLU A 310 -0.40 -21.32 -25.62
N GLU A 311 0.31 -21.08 -26.73
CA GLU A 311 1.55 -20.31 -26.76
C GLU A 311 1.31 -18.84 -26.35
N ARG A 312 0.21 -18.23 -26.79
CA ARG A 312 -0.22 -16.88 -26.35
C ARG A 312 -0.50 -16.79 -24.86
N THR A 313 -1.22 -17.77 -24.33
CA THR A 313 -1.54 -17.87 -22.90
C THR A 313 -0.27 -18.04 -22.07
N ARG A 314 0.68 -18.82 -22.59
CA ARG A 314 1.98 -19.08 -21.96
C ARG A 314 2.88 -17.83 -21.89
N GLU A 315 2.84 -16.98 -22.92
CA GLU A 315 3.65 -15.75 -23.00
C GLU A 315 3.10 -14.60 -22.15
N GLY A 316 1.78 -14.54 -21.99
CA GLY A 316 1.09 -13.58 -21.13
C GLY A 316 1.06 -12.14 -21.68
N TYR A 317 0.96 -11.19 -20.76
CA TYR A 317 0.73 -9.78 -21.04
C TYR A 317 1.98 -8.91 -20.83
N GLN A 318 2.08 -7.81 -21.56
CA GLN A 318 2.98 -6.70 -21.24
C GLN A 318 2.26 -5.75 -20.28
N ILE A 319 2.39 -6.04 -18.99
CA ILE A 319 1.89 -5.19 -17.91
C ILE A 319 3.04 -4.32 -17.41
N LYS A 320 2.77 -3.03 -17.25
CA LYS A 320 3.70 -2.07 -16.61
C LYS A 320 3.06 -1.47 -15.37
N THR A 321 3.86 -1.29 -14.34
CA THR A 321 3.49 -0.64 -13.09
C THR A 321 3.84 0.84 -13.14
N TYR A 322 2.92 1.65 -12.64
CA TYR A 322 3.05 3.10 -12.47
C TYR A 322 2.54 3.47 -11.08
N PHE A 323 2.83 4.67 -10.61
CA PHE A 323 2.35 5.13 -9.31
C PHE A 323 1.86 6.58 -9.38
N SER A 324 0.92 6.93 -8.50
CA SER A 324 0.56 8.32 -8.21
C SER A 324 0.62 8.57 -6.70
N LEU A 325 0.80 9.84 -6.33
CA LEU A 325 0.92 10.26 -4.94
C LEU A 325 -0.45 10.71 -4.42
N PRO A 326 -0.73 10.54 -3.13
CA PRO A 326 -1.91 11.14 -2.51
C PRO A 326 -1.88 12.67 -2.62
N THR A 327 -3.07 13.29 -2.70
CA THR A 327 -3.23 14.74 -2.94
C THR A 327 -2.61 15.62 -1.84
N GLU A 328 -2.53 15.09 -0.61
CA GLU A 328 -1.73 15.67 0.47
C GLU A 328 -0.31 15.14 0.34
N ASN A 329 0.61 16.02 -0.06
CA ASN A 329 2.00 15.70 -0.41
C ASN A 329 2.78 15.18 0.83
N LYS A 330 2.60 13.92 1.20
CA LYS A 330 3.23 13.22 2.35
C LYS A 330 4.50 12.46 1.94
N LEU A 331 5.25 13.05 1.00
CA LEU A 331 6.45 12.46 0.43
C LEU A 331 7.66 12.79 1.31
N ARG A 332 8.18 11.81 2.04
CA ARG A 332 9.42 11.98 2.82
C ARG A 332 10.62 11.73 1.93
N LYS A 333 11.63 12.60 2.00
CA LYS A 333 12.85 12.51 1.19
C LYS A 333 14.09 12.37 2.08
N THR A 334 14.87 11.35 1.78
CA THR A 334 16.14 11.04 2.44
C THR A 334 17.23 10.85 1.41
N VAL A 335 18.42 11.40 1.64
CA VAL A 335 19.57 11.24 0.75
C VAL A 335 20.70 10.55 1.50
N LEU A 336 21.30 9.56 0.85
CA LEU A 336 22.43 8.82 1.39
C LEU A 336 23.71 9.35 0.78
N TYR A 337 24.68 9.64 1.64
CA TYR A 337 25.98 10.18 1.26
C TYR A 337 27.08 9.24 1.72
N LEU A 338 28.16 9.15 0.97
CA LEU A 338 29.43 8.67 1.49
C LEU A 338 30.38 9.85 1.50
N GLU A 339 30.77 10.28 2.70
CA GLU A 339 31.41 11.58 2.89
C GLU A 339 30.49 12.70 2.34
N GLU A 340 30.92 13.42 1.29
CA GLU A 340 30.10 14.45 0.62
C GLU A 340 29.48 13.97 -0.71
N LEU A 341 29.72 12.72 -1.09
CA LEU A 341 29.27 12.16 -2.37
C LEU A 341 27.86 11.55 -2.24
N PRO A 342 26.82 12.10 -2.91
CA PRO A 342 25.49 11.48 -2.89
C PRO A 342 25.53 10.13 -3.62
N LEU A 343 24.91 9.12 -3.01
CA LEU A 343 24.83 7.76 -3.53
C LEU A 343 23.42 7.38 -3.97
N LEU A 344 22.43 7.66 -3.13
CA LEU A 344 21.06 7.18 -3.32
C LEU A 344 20.09 8.22 -2.76
N THR A 345 19.09 8.60 -3.55
CA THR A 345 17.94 9.35 -3.01
C THR A 345 16.78 8.41 -2.78
N ILE A 346 16.25 8.41 -1.57
CA ILE A 346 15.10 7.62 -1.14
C ILE A 346 13.91 8.55 -0.96
N ARG A 347 12.77 8.16 -1.51
CA ARG A 347 11.48 8.81 -1.27
C ARG A 347 10.47 7.80 -0.76
N TYR A 348 9.85 8.09 0.36
CA TYR A 348 8.78 7.28 0.92
C TYR A 348 7.45 8.01 0.78
N ALA A 349 6.43 7.31 0.31
CA ALA A 349 5.06 7.81 0.30
C ALA A 349 4.12 6.73 0.87
N PRO A 350 3.40 7.04 1.96
CA PRO A 350 2.35 6.16 2.45
C PRO A 350 1.15 6.22 1.52
N SER A 351 0.42 5.10 1.39
CA SER A 351 -0.86 5.04 0.67
C SER A 351 -0.79 5.65 -0.75
N ALA A 352 0.28 5.33 -1.49
CA ALA A 352 0.40 5.71 -2.89
C ALA A 352 -0.46 4.80 -3.77
N THR A 353 -1.01 5.34 -4.86
CA THR A 353 -1.83 4.54 -5.77
C THR A 353 -0.93 3.85 -6.78
N LEU A 354 -0.78 2.53 -6.67
CA LEU A 354 -0.14 1.70 -7.67
C LEU A 354 -1.14 1.38 -8.77
N THR A 355 -0.76 1.65 -10.02
CA THR A 355 -1.58 1.37 -11.20
C THR A 355 -0.85 0.45 -12.15
N HIS A 356 -1.43 -0.71 -12.41
CA HIS A 356 -0.95 -1.67 -13.40
C HIS A 356 -1.71 -1.46 -14.70
N ILE A 357 -1.00 -1.19 -15.79
CA ILE A 357 -1.58 -1.03 -17.13
C ILE A 357 -1.18 -2.23 -17.98
N ASN A 358 -2.17 -2.94 -18.51
CA ASN A 358 -2.00 -3.98 -19.50
C ASN A 358 -2.06 -3.35 -20.90
N HIS A 359 -0.88 -3.20 -21.50
CA HIS A 359 -0.74 -2.54 -22.79
C HIS A 359 -1.13 -3.46 -23.94
N LYS A 360 -0.61 -4.69 -23.94
CA LYS A 360 -0.78 -5.65 -25.03
C LYS A 360 -0.37 -7.06 -24.63
N TRP A 361 -0.65 -8.02 -25.51
CA TRP A 361 -0.01 -9.33 -25.47
C TRP A 361 1.49 -9.20 -25.69
N ARG A 362 2.31 -9.96 -24.93
CA ARG A 362 3.77 -9.91 -25.04
C ARG A 362 4.27 -10.23 -26.45
N ILE A 363 3.63 -11.19 -27.13
CA ILE A 363 3.95 -11.57 -28.52
C ILE A 363 3.54 -10.53 -29.58
N SER A 364 2.75 -9.52 -29.23
CA SER A 364 2.25 -8.56 -30.21
C SER A 364 3.39 -7.64 -30.68
N LYS A 365 3.53 -7.53 -32.00
CA LYS A 365 4.52 -6.66 -32.66
C LYS A 365 4.09 -5.19 -32.74
N ASP A 366 2.81 -4.90 -32.48
CA ASP A 366 2.27 -3.54 -32.55
C ASP A 366 3.00 -2.61 -31.54
N PRO A 367 3.39 -1.37 -31.93
CA PRO A 367 3.95 -0.39 -31.00
C PRO A 367 3.01 -0.15 -29.81
N VAL A 368 3.56 0.20 -28.64
CA VAL A 368 2.76 0.36 -27.42
C VAL A 368 1.66 1.41 -27.59
N GLU A 369 1.94 2.52 -28.26
CA GLU A 369 1.00 3.61 -28.54
C GLU A 369 -0.24 3.10 -29.29
N GLU A 370 -0.04 2.37 -30.38
CA GLU A 370 -1.11 1.82 -31.24
C GLU A 370 -1.73 0.51 -30.69
N SER A 371 -1.13 -0.05 -29.63
CA SER A 371 -1.56 -1.32 -29.06
C SER A 371 -2.78 -1.21 -28.13
N GLY A 372 -3.39 -2.37 -27.89
CA GLY A 372 -4.50 -2.55 -26.97
C GLY A 372 -5.36 -3.74 -27.36
N TYR A 373 -6.59 -3.75 -26.84
CA TYR A 373 -7.56 -4.82 -27.00
C TYR A 373 -8.82 -4.26 -27.67
N PRO A 374 -9.25 -4.81 -28.81
CA PRO A 374 -10.55 -4.45 -29.37
C PRO A 374 -11.66 -4.90 -28.42
N ILE A 375 -12.55 -3.98 -28.04
CA ILE A 375 -13.69 -4.24 -27.17
C ILE A 375 -14.94 -3.57 -27.73
N GLY A 376 -16.08 -4.24 -27.61
CA GLY A 376 -17.38 -3.61 -27.83
C GLY A 376 -17.70 -2.64 -26.70
N THR A 377 -17.95 -1.37 -27.00
CA THR A 377 -18.15 -0.32 -25.98
C THR A 377 -19.46 -0.45 -25.22
N VAL A 378 -20.44 -1.21 -25.75
CA VAL A 378 -21.73 -1.44 -25.10
C VAL A 378 -21.72 -2.79 -24.41
N THR A 379 -21.26 -3.83 -25.10
CA THR A 379 -21.30 -5.20 -24.55
C THR A 379 -20.13 -5.52 -23.63
N GLY A 380 -18.98 -4.88 -23.83
CA GLY A 380 -17.73 -5.22 -23.14
C GLY A 380 -17.09 -6.53 -23.61
N ASN A 381 -17.59 -7.13 -24.70
CA ASN A 381 -17.00 -8.33 -25.29
C ASN A 381 -15.67 -7.99 -25.97
N PHE A 382 -14.67 -8.84 -25.77
CA PHE A 382 -13.41 -8.75 -26.51
C PHE A 382 -13.61 -9.17 -27.96
N LYS A 383 -13.29 -8.27 -28.89
CA LYS A 383 -13.51 -8.40 -30.34
C LYS A 383 -12.22 -8.69 -31.09
N SER A 384 -12.35 -9.21 -32.31
CA SER A 384 -11.21 -9.47 -33.19
C SER A 384 -10.71 -8.17 -33.83
N LYS A 385 -9.51 -8.18 -34.44
CA LYS A 385 -9.04 -7.03 -35.25
C LYS A 385 -9.95 -6.80 -36.46
N LYS A 386 -10.48 -7.87 -37.06
CA LYS A 386 -11.44 -7.80 -38.15
C LYS A 386 -12.74 -7.11 -37.73
N ASP A 387 -13.26 -7.42 -36.54
CA ASP A 387 -14.47 -6.78 -36.01
C ASP A 387 -14.24 -5.27 -35.79
N LEU A 388 -13.02 -4.87 -35.42
CA LEU A 388 -12.63 -3.47 -35.29
C LEU A 388 -12.60 -2.74 -36.63
N GLU A 389 -12.07 -3.38 -37.68
CA GLU A 389 -12.05 -2.83 -39.05
C GLU A 389 -13.49 -2.68 -39.59
N GLU A 390 -14.31 -3.72 -39.47
CA GLU A 390 -15.71 -3.68 -39.89
C GLU A 390 -16.51 -2.61 -39.15
N SER A 391 -16.21 -2.39 -37.86
CA SER A 391 -16.87 -1.35 -37.06
C SER A 391 -16.44 0.07 -37.46
N ARG A 392 -15.29 0.25 -38.12
CA ARG A 392 -14.83 1.56 -38.63
C ARG A 392 -15.46 1.90 -39.98
N GLU A 393 -15.81 0.89 -40.77
CA GLU A 393 -16.35 1.05 -42.12
C GLU A 393 -17.89 1.17 -42.15
N LYS A 394 -18.59 0.73 -41.10
CA LYS A 394 -20.05 0.79 -41.00
C LYS A 394 -20.54 2.11 -40.41
N GLU A 395 -21.64 2.64 -40.96
CA GLU A 395 -22.48 3.60 -40.25
C GLU A 395 -23.19 2.89 -39.11
N LEU A 396 -22.82 3.23 -37.87
CA LEU A 396 -23.35 2.60 -36.66
C LEU A 396 -24.71 3.21 -36.30
N SER A 397 -25.69 2.35 -36.07
CA SER A 397 -27.01 2.68 -35.50
C SER A 397 -26.93 2.76 -33.97
N GLU A 398 -28.01 3.23 -33.31
CA GLU A 398 -28.08 3.31 -31.84
C GLU A 398 -28.00 1.94 -31.14
N ASP A 399 -28.37 0.86 -31.83
CA ASP A 399 -28.38 -0.52 -31.31
C ASP A 399 -27.06 -1.28 -31.55
N ASP A 400 -26.12 -0.70 -32.30
CA ASP A 400 -24.84 -1.34 -32.58
C ASP A 400 -23.91 -1.33 -31.35
N ASP A 401 -22.90 -2.19 -31.37
CA ASP A 401 -21.85 -2.29 -30.35
C ASP A 401 -20.51 -1.81 -30.93
N PRO A 402 -20.24 -0.48 -30.96
CA PRO A 402 -19.03 0.07 -31.55
C PRO A 402 -17.78 -0.57 -30.97
N VAL A 403 -16.83 -0.94 -31.83
CA VAL A 403 -15.59 -1.57 -31.40
C VAL A 403 -14.50 -0.51 -31.28
N LYS A 404 -13.87 -0.41 -30.10
CA LYS A 404 -12.74 0.47 -29.86
C LYS A 404 -11.55 -0.30 -29.30
N THR A 405 -10.34 0.17 -29.60
CA THR A 405 -9.12 -0.36 -28.99
C THR A 405 -8.95 0.27 -27.61
N VAL A 406 -8.77 -0.55 -26.58
CA VAL A 406 -8.57 -0.09 -25.20
C VAL A 406 -7.31 -0.69 -24.58
N LYS A 407 -6.68 0.07 -23.68
CA LYS A 407 -5.73 -0.48 -22.71
C LYS A 407 -6.45 -0.65 -21.38
N LEU A 408 -6.16 -1.74 -20.69
CA LEU A 408 -6.81 -2.01 -19.40
C LEU A 408 -5.92 -1.56 -18.26
N TYR A 409 -6.51 -1.07 -17.19
CA TYR A 409 -5.76 -0.82 -15.96
C TYR A 409 -6.49 -1.38 -14.73
N ILE A 410 -5.72 -1.54 -13.67
CA ILE A 410 -6.23 -1.78 -12.32
C ILE A 410 -5.36 -1.01 -11.34
N SER A 411 -5.96 -0.50 -10.27
CA SER A 411 -5.22 0.22 -9.23
C SER A 411 -5.48 -0.36 -7.85
N ASP A 412 -4.50 -0.21 -6.98
CA ASP A 412 -4.55 -0.51 -5.54
C ASP A 412 -3.68 0.50 -4.78
N GLN A 413 -3.88 0.63 -3.47
CA GLN A 413 -3.05 1.48 -2.61
C GLN A 413 -1.92 0.66 -1.99
N ALA A 414 -0.72 1.22 -1.89
CA ALA A 414 0.39 0.61 -1.19
C ALA A 414 1.33 1.67 -0.64
N ASP A 415 2.03 1.32 0.43
CA ASP A 415 3.19 2.10 0.85
C ASP A 415 4.34 1.82 -0.12
N ILE A 416 5.02 2.90 -0.55
CA ILE A 416 6.08 2.82 -1.54
C ILE A 416 7.38 3.43 -1.02
N LEU A 417 8.49 2.81 -1.42
CA LEU A 417 9.85 3.29 -1.25
C LEU A 417 10.50 3.40 -2.63
N TYR A 418 10.69 4.62 -3.09
CA TYR A 418 11.25 4.94 -4.38
C TYR A 418 12.73 5.30 -4.23
N LEU A 419 13.60 4.48 -4.80
CA LEU A 419 15.05 4.62 -4.74
C LEU A 419 15.56 5.14 -6.08
N GLN A 420 16.34 6.22 -6.05
CA GLN A 420 16.99 6.80 -7.21
C GLN A 420 18.51 6.68 -7.04
N PRO A 421 19.12 5.64 -7.63
CA PRO A 421 20.58 5.56 -7.72
C PRO A 421 21.12 6.79 -8.44
N VAL A 422 22.12 7.45 -7.87
CA VAL A 422 22.85 8.52 -8.56
C VAL A 422 24.25 8.06 -8.94
N SER A 423 24.93 8.83 -9.78
CA SER A 423 26.25 8.46 -10.33
C SER A 423 27.29 8.12 -9.26
N GLY A 424 27.22 8.74 -8.07
CA GLY A 424 28.13 8.47 -6.96
C GLY A 424 28.05 7.04 -6.41
N LEU A 425 26.95 6.31 -6.65
CA LEU A 425 26.83 4.89 -6.26
C LEU A 425 27.78 3.98 -7.04
N GLY A 426 28.21 4.40 -8.25
CA GLY A 426 29.19 3.67 -9.04
C GLY A 426 28.65 2.38 -9.66
N LEU A 427 27.39 2.38 -10.14
CA LEU A 427 26.82 1.24 -10.85
C LEU A 427 27.52 1.04 -12.22
N PRO A 428 27.96 -0.19 -12.56
CA PRO A 428 28.65 -0.45 -13.81
C PRO A 428 27.69 -0.55 -15.00
N SER A 429 28.22 -0.35 -16.21
CA SER A 429 27.48 -0.48 -17.47
C SER A 429 27.31 -1.95 -17.92
N PRO A 430 26.14 -2.35 -18.48
CA PRO A 430 24.93 -1.54 -18.67
C PRO A 430 24.20 -1.28 -17.34
N GLU A 431 23.96 -0.01 -17.03
CA GLU A 431 23.43 0.42 -15.73
C GLU A 431 22.13 -0.29 -15.37
N ARG A 432 21.22 -0.49 -16.34
CA ARG A 432 19.95 -1.19 -16.13
C ARG A 432 20.11 -2.62 -15.57
N HIS A 433 21.12 -3.38 -16.01
CA HIS A 433 21.37 -4.74 -15.49
C HIS A 433 21.89 -4.71 -14.05
N SER A 434 22.74 -3.73 -13.75
CA SER A 434 23.29 -3.50 -12.42
C SER A 434 22.21 -3.03 -11.45
N VAL A 435 21.33 -2.10 -11.87
CA VAL A 435 20.16 -1.68 -11.08
C VAL A 435 19.21 -2.86 -10.85
N LEU A 436 18.95 -3.72 -11.85
CA LEU A 436 18.14 -4.93 -11.66
C LEU A 436 18.73 -5.85 -10.59
N SER A 437 20.05 -6.06 -10.62
CA SER A 437 20.75 -6.86 -9.62
C SER A 437 20.65 -6.22 -8.23
N LEU A 438 20.85 -4.90 -8.14
CA LEU A 438 20.72 -4.13 -6.90
C LEU A 438 19.30 -4.22 -6.33
N MET A 439 18.28 -4.04 -7.16
CA MET A 439 16.87 -4.15 -6.77
C MET A 439 16.58 -5.51 -6.13
N TYR A 440 17.01 -6.62 -6.75
CA TYR A 440 16.76 -7.95 -6.18
C TYR A 440 17.58 -8.20 -4.91
N ALA A 441 18.81 -7.71 -4.83
CA ALA A 441 19.61 -7.80 -3.61
C ALA A 441 18.95 -7.03 -2.45
N LEU A 442 18.51 -5.79 -2.69
CA LEU A 442 17.82 -4.97 -1.69
C LEU A 442 16.49 -5.59 -1.27
N LYS A 443 15.68 -6.07 -2.22
CA LYS A 443 14.43 -6.79 -1.94
C LYS A 443 14.70 -7.99 -1.02
N ARG A 444 15.70 -8.81 -1.32
CA ARG A 444 16.08 -9.96 -0.47
C ARG A 444 16.62 -9.53 0.89
N GLY A 445 17.36 -8.43 0.94
CA GLY A 445 17.82 -7.81 2.19
C GLY A 445 16.65 -7.45 3.10
N ILE A 446 15.62 -6.79 2.55
CA ILE A 446 14.38 -6.44 3.27
C ILE A 446 13.66 -7.70 3.75
N GLU A 447 13.45 -8.68 2.87
CA GLU A 447 12.80 -9.96 3.22
C GLU A 447 13.45 -10.63 4.44
N LEU A 448 14.78 -10.68 4.47
CA LEU A 448 15.52 -11.37 5.53
C LEU A 448 15.68 -10.56 6.81
N GLU A 449 15.77 -9.24 6.72
CA GLU A 449 15.88 -8.35 7.88
C GLU A 449 14.53 -8.29 8.63
N PHE A 450 13.43 -8.15 7.90
CA PHE A 450 12.09 -8.04 8.48
C PHE A 450 11.35 -9.38 8.58
N GLN A 451 11.94 -10.47 8.06
CA GLN A 451 11.35 -11.82 8.06
C GLN A 451 9.98 -11.89 7.37
N VAL A 452 9.81 -11.10 6.30
CA VAL A 452 8.59 -11.06 5.48
C VAL A 452 8.68 -12.04 4.32
N GLU A 453 7.53 -12.57 3.90
CA GLU A 453 7.46 -13.48 2.76
C GLU A 453 7.74 -12.75 1.44
N GLY A 454 8.28 -13.46 0.45
CA GLY A 454 8.71 -12.84 -0.81
C GLY A 454 7.58 -12.22 -1.65
N ASN A 455 6.32 -12.55 -1.37
CA ASN A 455 5.11 -11.97 -1.96
C ASN A 455 4.53 -10.78 -1.17
N GLU A 456 5.04 -10.51 0.04
CA GLU A 456 4.60 -9.38 0.87
C GLU A 456 5.32 -8.08 0.49
N ILE A 457 6.50 -8.17 -0.11
CA ILE A 457 7.24 -7.05 -0.70
C ILE A 457 7.44 -7.30 -2.19
N ALA A 458 7.12 -6.31 -3.01
CA ALA A 458 7.37 -6.33 -4.45
C ALA A 458 8.31 -5.20 -4.85
N ALA A 459 9.00 -5.38 -5.99
CA ALA A 459 9.93 -4.39 -6.51
C ALA A 459 9.88 -4.37 -8.04
N GLU A 460 9.92 -3.17 -8.61
CA GLU A 460 9.89 -2.92 -10.06
C GLU A 460 10.91 -1.84 -10.45
N ILE A 461 11.46 -1.96 -11.66
CA ILE A 461 12.31 -0.90 -12.24
C ILE A 461 11.42 0.14 -12.90
N MET A 462 11.57 1.39 -12.49
CA MET A 462 10.75 2.50 -12.92
C MET A 462 11.47 3.42 -13.91
N GLY A 463 10.70 3.82 -14.91
CA GLY A 463 11.08 4.78 -15.93
C GLY A 463 12.32 4.41 -16.75
N THR A 464 12.79 5.38 -17.52
CA THR A 464 14.01 5.30 -18.34
C THR A 464 15.28 5.47 -17.51
N ASP A 465 15.17 6.14 -16.37
CA ASP A 465 16.31 6.49 -15.52
C ASP A 465 16.74 5.32 -14.62
N ASN A 466 16.09 4.15 -14.77
CA ASN A 466 16.35 2.94 -13.99
C ASN A 466 16.24 3.19 -12.48
N ASN A 467 15.18 3.87 -12.06
CA ASN A 467 14.84 4.00 -10.65
C ASN A 467 14.26 2.68 -10.12
N ILE A 468 14.23 2.48 -8.81
CA ILE A 468 13.68 1.28 -8.19
C ILE A 468 12.46 1.69 -7.35
N LEU A 469 11.31 1.05 -7.58
CA LEU A 469 10.14 1.17 -6.73
C LEU A 469 9.98 -0.13 -5.95
N ILE A 470 10.12 -0.05 -4.64
CA ILE A 470 9.76 -1.13 -3.72
C ILE A 470 8.41 -0.77 -3.10
N TYR A 471 7.50 -1.72 -2.99
CA TYR A 471 6.19 -1.49 -2.40
C TYR A 471 5.73 -2.69 -1.59
N GLU A 472 4.94 -2.41 -0.57
CA GLU A 472 4.29 -3.45 0.25
C GLU A 472 3.11 -4.01 -0.56
N ALA A 473 3.25 -5.28 -0.95
CA ALA A 473 2.26 -6.01 -1.74
C ALA A 473 1.28 -6.79 -0.85
N ALA A 474 1.59 -6.91 0.45
CA ALA A 474 0.65 -7.34 1.47
C ALA A 474 -0.50 -6.34 1.61
N GLU A 475 -1.63 -6.82 2.10
CA GLU A 475 -2.78 -5.97 2.33
C GLU A 475 -2.73 -5.34 3.72
N GLY A 476 -2.83 -4.02 3.75
CA GLY A 476 -2.43 -3.24 4.92
C GLY A 476 -0.92 -3.01 4.94
N SER A 477 -0.50 -1.90 5.56
CA SER A 477 0.94 -1.63 5.72
C SER A 477 1.55 -2.60 6.71
N LEU A 478 2.68 -3.20 6.32
CA LEU A 478 3.58 -3.93 7.19
C LEU A 478 4.45 -2.98 8.04
N GLY A 479 4.49 -1.69 7.68
CA GLY A 479 5.36 -0.69 8.31
C GLY A 479 6.85 -0.89 8.01
N VAL A 480 7.18 -1.80 7.10
CA VAL A 480 8.58 -2.15 6.75
C VAL A 480 9.23 -0.97 6.04
N LEU A 481 8.59 -0.45 4.99
CA LEU A 481 9.16 0.64 4.19
C LEU A 481 9.21 1.96 4.97
N ARG A 482 8.25 2.18 5.87
CA ARG A 482 8.26 3.29 6.80
C ARG A 482 9.45 3.21 7.75
N THR A 483 9.65 2.05 8.38
CA THR A 483 10.76 1.81 9.32
C THR A 483 12.11 2.09 8.66
N LEU A 484 12.27 1.75 7.38
CA LEU A 484 13.50 2.03 6.64
C LEU A 484 13.81 3.54 6.49
N VAL A 485 12.81 4.40 6.49
CA VAL A 485 13.03 5.86 6.40
C VAL A 485 13.10 6.51 7.78
N GLU A 486 12.41 5.97 8.78
CA GLU A 486 12.41 6.50 10.15
C GLU A 486 13.59 6.02 11.00
N ASN A 487 14.18 4.86 10.66
CA ASN A 487 15.27 4.25 11.42
C ASN A 487 16.48 3.99 10.48
N PRO A 488 17.41 4.96 10.35
CA PRO A 488 18.61 4.81 9.53
C PRO A 488 19.47 3.57 9.86
N PRO A 489 19.70 3.19 11.14
CA PRO A 489 20.37 1.92 11.46
C PRO A 489 19.71 0.68 10.84
N ARG A 490 18.37 0.64 10.77
CA ARG A 490 17.63 -0.45 10.12
C ARG A 490 17.82 -0.45 8.60
N LEU A 491 17.86 0.71 7.98
CA LEU A 491 18.18 0.83 6.55
C LEU A 491 19.58 0.31 6.24
N LEU A 492 20.58 0.68 7.04
CA LEU A 492 21.96 0.18 6.89
C LEU A 492 22.03 -1.34 7.11
N SER A 493 21.24 -1.87 8.06
CA SER A 493 21.13 -3.32 8.30
C SER A 493 20.59 -4.05 7.08
N VAL A 494 19.62 -3.48 6.36
CA VAL A 494 19.13 -4.03 5.08
C VAL A 494 20.22 -4.06 4.02
N PHE A 495 21.06 -3.03 3.90
CA PHE A 495 22.18 -3.04 2.95
C PHE A 495 23.21 -4.10 3.31
N ARG A 496 23.55 -4.24 4.60
CA ARG A 496 24.40 -5.32 5.09
C ARG A 496 23.81 -6.69 4.75
N ARG A 497 22.51 -6.86 4.95
CA ARG A 497 21.82 -8.10 4.61
C ARG A 497 21.81 -8.39 3.11
N ALA A 498 21.60 -7.38 2.27
CA ALA A 498 21.70 -7.52 0.82
C ALA A 498 23.12 -7.93 0.38
N TYR A 499 24.16 -7.42 1.05
CA TYR A 499 25.56 -7.79 0.82
C TYR A 499 25.84 -9.25 1.21
N GLU A 500 25.33 -9.68 2.37
CA GLU A 500 25.41 -11.08 2.83
C GLU A 500 24.68 -12.05 1.90
N VAL A 501 23.49 -11.68 1.38
CA VAL A 501 22.74 -12.46 0.39
C VAL A 501 23.56 -12.68 -0.87
N CYS A 502 24.38 -11.70 -1.25
CA CYS A 502 25.31 -11.82 -2.36
C CYS A 502 26.55 -12.64 -2.01
N HIS A 503 26.59 -13.30 -0.85
CA HIS A 503 27.71 -14.11 -0.34
C HIS A 503 29.02 -13.35 -0.16
N PHE A 504 28.93 -12.04 0.11
CA PHE A 504 30.08 -11.24 0.50
C PHE A 504 30.14 -11.11 2.02
N ASN A 505 31.34 -11.16 2.58
CA ASN A 505 31.56 -10.98 4.01
C ASN A 505 31.62 -9.48 4.35
N PRO A 506 30.70 -8.93 5.17
CA PRO A 506 30.67 -7.49 5.48
C PRO A 506 31.93 -6.94 6.17
N GLU A 507 32.69 -7.79 6.86
CA GLU A 507 33.88 -7.38 7.63
C GLU A 507 35.16 -7.43 6.78
N THR A 508 35.26 -8.43 5.90
CA THR A 508 36.46 -8.63 5.06
C THR A 508 36.30 -8.13 3.63
N GLU A 509 35.07 -7.82 3.20
CA GLU A 509 34.70 -7.43 1.84
C GLU A 509 35.13 -8.43 0.76
N THR A 510 35.20 -9.70 1.15
CA THR A 510 35.59 -10.80 0.27
C THR A 510 34.40 -11.68 -0.08
N ASP A 511 34.44 -12.21 -1.29
CA ASP A 511 33.51 -13.23 -1.74
C ASP A 511 33.76 -14.56 -1.01
N THR A 512 32.75 -15.01 -0.27
CA THR A 512 32.77 -16.29 0.45
C THR A 512 32.47 -17.48 -0.45
N GLN A 513 31.92 -17.25 -1.65
CA GLN A 513 31.56 -18.26 -2.64
C GLN A 513 32.12 -17.94 -4.05
N PRO A 514 33.45 -17.76 -4.22
CA PRO A 514 34.06 -17.28 -5.47
C PRO A 514 33.91 -18.23 -6.66
N THR A 515 33.49 -19.48 -6.42
CA THR A 515 33.28 -20.49 -7.48
C THR A 515 31.85 -20.51 -8.01
N TRP A 516 30.93 -19.79 -7.36
CA TRP A 516 29.53 -19.76 -7.77
C TRP A 516 29.34 -18.91 -9.03
N ALA A 517 28.23 -19.14 -9.72
CA ALA A 517 27.85 -18.32 -10.87
C ALA A 517 27.55 -16.88 -10.44
N LYS A 518 27.38 -16.00 -11.44
CA LYS A 518 27.01 -14.58 -11.27
C LYS A 518 25.73 -14.37 -10.46
N ALA A 519 24.81 -15.34 -10.52
CA ALA A 519 23.62 -15.42 -9.69
C ALA A 519 23.15 -16.88 -9.58
N THR A 520 22.59 -17.24 -8.43
CA THR A 520 22.05 -18.55 -8.08
C THR A 520 20.73 -18.42 -7.28
N TYR A 521 19.99 -19.51 -7.10
CA TYR A 521 18.78 -19.51 -6.27
C TYR A 521 19.04 -19.30 -4.77
N ASN A 522 20.30 -19.40 -4.35
CA ASN A 522 20.72 -19.10 -2.99
C ASN A 522 21.00 -17.61 -2.77
N ASP A 523 21.10 -16.81 -3.84
CA ASP A 523 21.32 -15.37 -3.81
C ASP A 523 20.14 -14.58 -4.43
N LEU A 524 20.24 -14.19 -5.71
CA LEU A 524 19.36 -13.27 -6.44
C LEU A 524 18.30 -13.98 -7.28
N LEU A 525 18.46 -15.27 -7.63
CA LEU A 525 17.49 -15.96 -8.48
C LEU A 525 16.26 -16.42 -7.68
N SER A 526 15.09 -16.23 -8.27
CA SER A 526 13.81 -16.74 -7.77
C SER A 526 12.92 -17.21 -8.92
N TYR A 527 11.86 -17.95 -8.60
CA TYR A 527 10.85 -18.32 -9.60
C TYR A 527 10.11 -17.10 -10.20
N TYR A 528 10.05 -15.99 -9.46
CA TYR A 528 9.31 -14.80 -9.86
C TYR A 528 10.11 -13.87 -10.79
N ASN A 529 11.44 -13.97 -10.81
CA ASN A 529 12.32 -13.14 -11.65
C ASN A 529 13.02 -13.88 -12.79
N GLN A 530 12.48 -15.05 -13.20
CA GLN A 530 12.99 -15.84 -14.34
C GLN A 530 13.33 -15.02 -15.60
N PRO A 531 12.52 -14.03 -16.03
CA PRO A 531 12.85 -13.22 -17.20
C PRO A 531 14.18 -12.45 -17.10
N HIS A 532 14.68 -12.22 -15.88
CA HIS A 532 15.88 -11.43 -15.64
C HIS A 532 17.12 -12.30 -15.33
N HIS A 533 16.98 -13.63 -15.18
CA HIS A 533 18.09 -14.52 -14.74
C HIS A 533 19.38 -14.34 -15.55
N ALA A 534 19.27 -14.11 -16.86
CA ALA A 534 20.43 -13.97 -17.75
C ALA A 534 21.26 -12.70 -17.51
N VAL A 535 20.70 -11.67 -16.85
CA VAL A 535 21.33 -10.36 -16.66
C VAL A 535 21.72 -10.07 -15.21
N LEU A 536 21.33 -10.93 -14.25
CA LEU A 536 21.65 -10.73 -12.84
C LEU A 536 23.12 -11.07 -12.56
N ASP A 537 23.79 -10.19 -11.84
CA ASP A 537 25.20 -10.31 -11.51
C ASP A 537 25.51 -9.71 -10.13
N ARG A 538 25.74 -10.56 -9.14
CA ARG A 538 26.05 -10.14 -7.76
C ARG A 538 27.39 -9.40 -7.66
N HIS A 539 28.34 -9.68 -8.55
CA HIS A 539 29.64 -9.00 -8.53
C HIS A 539 29.55 -7.57 -9.05
N ALA A 540 28.60 -7.30 -9.96
CA ALA A 540 28.37 -5.95 -10.49
C ALA A 540 27.89 -4.95 -9.41
N ILE A 541 27.33 -5.45 -8.32
CA ILE A 541 26.76 -4.64 -7.23
C ILE A 541 27.54 -4.71 -5.93
N GLN A 542 28.68 -5.41 -5.90
CA GLN A 542 29.52 -5.52 -4.71
C GLN A 542 29.97 -4.13 -4.23
N GLY A 543 30.68 -3.37 -5.07
CA GLY A 543 31.13 -2.01 -4.74
C GLY A 543 29.99 -1.03 -4.42
N PRO A 544 28.89 -0.99 -5.20
CA PRO A 544 27.69 -0.24 -4.84
C PRO A 544 27.14 -0.55 -3.43
N LEU A 545 27.04 -1.83 -3.05
CA LEU A 545 26.55 -2.23 -1.73
C LEU A 545 27.55 -1.87 -0.61
N GLU A 546 28.86 -1.99 -0.84
CA GLU A 546 29.91 -1.54 0.09
C GLU A 546 29.80 -0.05 0.40
N ARG A 547 29.49 0.77 -0.61
CA ARG A 547 29.24 2.22 -0.44
C ARG A 547 27.98 2.47 0.37
N LEU A 548 26.89 1.74 0.11
CA LEU A 548 25.63 1.88 0.84
C LEU A 548 25.75 1.46 2.31
N MET A 549 26.50 0.39 2.63
CA MET A 549 26.74 -0.03 4.02
C MET A 549 27.50 1.01 4.85
N ARG A 550 28.29 1.87 4.19
CA ARG A 550 29.09 2.94 4.81
C ARG A 550 28.44 4.31 4.70
N ALA A 551 27.23 4.39 4.15
CA ALA A 551 26.58 5.66 3.88
C ALA A 551 26.11 6.33 5.17
N ASN A 552 26.26 7.64 5.24
CA ASN A 552 25.54 8.50 6.17
C ASN A 552 24.17 8.82 5.60
N VAL A 553 23.16 8.86 6.47
CA VAL A 553 21.77 9.11 6.09
C VAL A 553 21.38 10.52 6.52
N GLU A 554 21.17 11.40 5.55
CA GLU A 554 20.66 12.76 5.79
C GLU A 554 19.22 12.86 5.28
N GLY A 555 18.26 12.97 6.21
CA GLY A 555 16.87 13.26 5.90
C GLY A 555 16.59 14.75 6.07
N GLN A 556 15.91 15.38 5.11
CA GLN A 556 15.44 16.77 5.28
C GLN A 556 14.48 16.88 6.48
N ASP A 557 13.58 15.89 6.66
CA ASP A 557 12.61 15.88 7.76
C ASP A 557 13.24 15.42 9.10
N LEU A 558 14.17 14.45 9.07
CA LEU A 558 14.85 13.94 10.29
C LEU A 558 15.71 15.00 10.96
N GLN A 559 16.31 15.91 10.19
CA GLN A 559 17.13 16.98 10.75
C GLN A 559 16.26 18.09 11.33
N GLU A 560 15.14 18.43 10.70
CA GLU A 560 14.17 19.40 11.23
C GLU A 560 13.52 18.90 12.53
N ASP A 561 13.06 17.63 12.57
CA ASP A 561 12.49 17.01 13.77
C ASP A 561 13.53 16.87 14.90
N ARG A 562 14.78 16.53 14.55
CA ARG A 562 15.88 16.43 15.53
C ARG A 562 16.25 17.80 16.11
N ILE A 563 16.29 18.83 15.28
CA ILE A 563 16.54 20.22 15.72
C ILE A 563 15.37 20.70 16.58
N ALA A 564 14.13 20.48 16.16
CA ALA A 564 12.93 20.89 16.90
C ALA A 564 12.84 20.20 18.27
N ARG A 565 13.08 18.88 18.32
CA ARG A 565 13.06 18.11 19.58
C ARG A 565 14.17 18.54 20.53
N ASN A 566 15.39 18.69 20.03
CA ASN A 566 16.50 19.18 20.85
C ASN A 566 16.22 20.62 21.34
N GLY A 567 15.68 21.50 20.50
CA GLY A 567 15.28 22.86 20.89
C GLY A 567 14.28 22.85 22.05
N LYS A 568 13.23 22.02 21.97
CA LYS A 568 12.24 21.87 23.03
C LYS A 568 12.84 21.37 24.36
N LEU A 569 13.67 20.33 24.31
CA LEU A 569 14.33 19.81 25.52
C LEU A 569 15.28 20.83 26.15
N GLN A 570 15.93 21.67 25.32
CA GLN A 570 16.78 22.76 25.78
C GLN A 570 15.95 23.88 26.44
N GLU A 571 14.85 24.30 25.84
CA GLU A 571 13.91 25.27 26.42
C GLU A 571 13.40 24.81 27.80
N GLU A 572 13.00 23.55 27.93
CA GLU A 572 12.57 22.97 29.21
C GLU A 572 13.69 22.90 30.26
N SER A 573 14.94 22.85 29.81
CA SER A 573 16.13 22.71 30.65
C SER A 573 16.86 24.04 30.88
N GLU A 574 16.31 25.18 30.46
CA GLU A 574 16.95 26.51 30.57
C GLU A 574 17.43 26.84 31.99
N HIS A 575 16.69 26.35 33.00
CA HIS A 575 17.00 26.58 34.41
C HIS A 575 17.99 25.56 35.00
N ALA A 576 18.45 24.58 34.22
CA ALA A 576 19.34 23.50 34.63
C ALA A 576 20.60 23.46 33.74
N PRO A 577 21.66 24.24 34.06
CA PRO A 577 22.85 24.38 33.22
C PRO A 577 23.56 23.06 32.90
N ARG A 578 23.49 22.09 33.82
CA ARG A 578 24.11 20.78 33.63
C ARG A 578 23.31 19.88 32.68
N ALA A 579 21.99 19.97 32.72
CA ALA A 579 21.09 19.28 31.80
C ALA A 579 21.26 19.82 30.38
N LEU A 580 21.36 21.14 30.23
CA LEU A 580 21.73 21.79 28.96
C LEU A 580 23.09 21.35 28.44
N ALA A 581 24.11 21.30 29.29
CA ALA A 581 25.45 20.86 28.90
C ALA A 581 25.45 19.40 28.40
N LEU A 582 24.64 18.53 29.00
CA LEU A 582 24.45 17.17 28.53
C LEU A 582 23.75 17.16 27.16
N LEU A 583 22.62 17.86 27.00
CA LEU A 583 21.90 17.93 25.72
C LEU A 583 22.78 18.49 24.59
N HIS A 584 23.59 19.52 24.86
CA HIS A 584 24.56 20.07 23.92
C HIS A 584 25.61 19.04 23.52
N TYR A 585 26.16 18.32 24.50
CA TYR A 585 27.15 17.28 24.24
C TYR A 585 26.57 16.14 23.41
N LEU A 586 25.37 15.66 23.76
CA LEU A 586 24.66 14.62 23.00
C LEU A 586 24.39 15.07 21.56
N PHE A 587 23.93 16.33 21.38
CA PHE A 587 23.67 16.89 20.05
C PHE A 587 24.92 17.02 19.19
N GLN A 588 26.02 17.54 19.76
CA GLN A 588 27.26 17.75 19.03
C GLN A 588 27.96 16.45 18.62
N ASN A 589 27.74 15.36 19.36
CA ASN A 589 28.42 14.09 19.16
C ASN A 589 27.50 12.99 18.60
N GLY A 590 26.26 13.33 18.22
CA GLY A 590 25.34 12.39 17.57
C GLY A 590 24.82 11.27 18.46
N TYR A 591 24.67 11.51 19.76
CA TYR A 591 24.07 10.53 20.68
C TYR A 591 22.55 10.63 20.74
N SER A 592 21.89 9.56 21.19
CA SER A 592 20.46 9.53 21.42
C SER A 592 20.00 10.60 22.43
N PHE A 593 18.93 11.31 22.07
CA PHE A 593 18.30 12.29 22.96
C PHE A 593 17.34 11.63 23.95
N PRO A 594 17.09 12.29 25.09
CA PRO A 594 15.99 11.88 25.95
C PRO A 594 14.67 11.89 25.20
N HIS A 595 13.80 10.96 25.56
CA HIS A 595 12.48 10.87 24.95
C HIS A 595 11.56 11.97 25.46
N PHE A 596 11.65 12.27 26.75
CA PHE A 596 10.82 13.26 27.45
C PHE A 596 11.70 14.13 28.37
N GLY A 597 11.35 15.41 28.46
CA GLY A 597 11.87 16.35 29.46
C GLY A 597 10.93 16.52 30.65
N ARG A 598 11.35 17.34 31.62
CA ARG A 598 10.67 17.53 32.92
C ARG A 598 9.19 17.91 32.82
N THR A 599 8.77 18.61 31.77
CA THR A 599 7.37 19.04 31.63
C THR A 599 6.44 17.93 31.12
N GLU A 600 6.98 17.00 30.34
CA GLU A 600 6.22 15.91 29.71
C GLU A 600 6.13 14.67 30.58
N ILE A 601 7.12 14.45 31.45
CA ILE A 601 7.21 13.27 32.32
C ILE A 601 5.94 13.04 33.16
N PRO A 602 5.35 14.04 33.84
CA PRO A 602 4.11 13.83 34.61
C PRO A 602 2.90 13.48 33.76
N GLN A 603 2.92 13.82 32.47
CA GLN A 603 1.85 13.53 31.51
C GLN A 603 1.97 12.12 30.93
N ARG A 604 3.20 11.62 30.79
CA ARG A 604 3.52 10.32 30.20
C ARG A 604 3.65 9.21 31.24
N ILE A 605 4.10 9.53 32.46
CA ILE A 605 4.31 8.57 33.56
C ILE A 605 3.56 9.07 34.80
N LYS A 606 2.45 8.41 35.12
CA LYS A 606 1.59 8.77 36.24
C LYS A 606 2.35 8.65 37.58
N ASN A 607 2.27 9.71 38.40
CA ASN A 607 2.96 9.80 39.69
C ASN A 607 4.48 9.64 39.59
N ALA A 608 5.08 9.97 38.44
CA ALA A 608 6.52 9.97 38.30
C ALA A 608 7.16 10.95 39.32
N PRO A 609 8.29 10.57 39.93
CA PRO A 609 9.12 11.52 40.66
C PRO A 609 9.62 12.62 39.73
N GLU A 610 10.00 13.77 40.31
CA GLU A 610 10.67 14.82 39.55
C GLU A 610 12.05 14.34 39.09
N VAL A 611 12.15 14.03 37.80
CA VAL A 611 13.40 13.67 37.11
C VAL A 611 13.55 14.57 35.89
N ASP A 612 14.79 14.80 35.46
CA ASP A 612 15.08 15.77 34.40
C ASP A 612 14.73 15.21 33.01
N PHE A 613 14.99 13.92 32.81
CA PHE A 613 14.88 13.28 31.51
C PHE A 613 14.40 11.82 31.64
N VAL A 614 13.76 11.31 30.59
CA VAL A 614 13.43 9.88 30.47
C VAL A 614 13.88 9.34 29.13
N TYR A 615 14.49 8.15 29.15
CA TYR A 615 14.92 7.39 27.98
C TYR A 615 14.13 6.10 27.85
N LEU A 616 13.76 5.77 26.61
CA LEU A 616 13.10 4.54 26.22
C LEU A 616 13.98 3.85 25.16
N PRO A 617 14.76 2.80 25.50
CA PRO A 617 15.55 2.08 24.51
C PRO A 617 14.65 1.22 23.61
N GLU A 618 15.17 0.87 22.43
CA GLU A 618 14.47 0.00 21.47
C GLU A 618 14.17 -1.37 22.09
N GLY A 619 12.89 -1.78 22.03
CA GLY A 619 12.39 -3.03 22.63
C GLY A 619 11.28 -2.82 23.67
N GLY A 620 11.09 -1.60 24.19
CA GLY A 620 9.92 -1.19 24.97
C GLY A 620 9.80 -1.77 26.38
N GLU A 621 10.68 -2.69 26.79
CA GLU A 621 10.61 -3.32 28.11
C GLU A 621 11.30 -2.50 29.22
N GLU A 622 12.27 -1.64 28.89
CA GLU A 622 13.07 -0.91 29.88
C GLU A 622 12.82 0.61 29.81
N THR A 623 12.66 1.27 30.95
CA THR A 623 12.57 2.73 31.03
C THR A 623 13.66 3.26 31.93
N TYR A 624 14.44 4.21 31.43
CA TYR A 624 15.53 4.85 32.17
C TYR A 624 15.11 6.26 32.57
N LEU A 625 15.13 6.53 33.87
CA LEU A 625 14.93 7.85 34.46
C LEU A 625 16.30 8.48 34.68
N LEU A 626 16.50 9.71 34.20
CA LEU A 626 17.76 10.41 34.32
C LEU A 626 17.58 11.67 35.18
N CYS A 627 18.35 11.74 36.26
CA CYS A 627 18.49 12.94 37.10
C CYS A 627 19.84 13.60 36.83
N VAL A 628 19.80 14.87 36.45
CA VAL A 628 20.96 15.73 36.24
C VAL A 628 20.96 16.78 37.35
N SER A 629 21.92 16.64 38.27
CA SER A 629 22.08 17.40 39.52
C SER A 629 21.50 16.75 40.79
N ASN A 630 22.22 16.96 41.89
CA ASN A 630 21.97 16.33 43.18
C ASN A 630 20.78 17.00 43.88
N GLY A 631 19.61 16.35 43.89
CA GLY A 631 18.60 16.59 44.92
C GLY A 631 19.09 16.14 46.32
N GLU A 632 18.35 16.47 47.37
CA GLU A 632 18.69 16.02 48.72
C GLU A 632 18.79 14.48 48.78
N ALA A 633 19.72 13.92 49.57
CA ALA A 633 19.92 12.45 49.66
C ALA A 633 18.63 11.67 50.01
N ARG A 634 17.66 12.35 50.61
CA ARG A 634 16.33 11.84 50.92
C ARG A 634 15.43 11.73 49.68
N GLU A 635 15.47 12.71 48.78
CA GLU A 635 14.72 12.69 47.51
C GLU A 635 15.25 11.60 46.60
N ARG A 636 16.59 11.47 46.47
CA ARG A 636 17.20 10.40 45.66
C ARG A 636 16.73 9.01 46.07
N LYS A 637 16.68 8.72 47.36
CA LYS A 637 16.17 7.45 47.88
C LYS A 637 14.69 7.22 47.58
N GLN A 638 13.89 8.28 47.50
CA GLN A 638 12.48 8.17 47.11
C GLN A 638 12.33 7.87 45.62
N ILE A 639 13.12 8.54 44.76
CA ILE A 639 13.13 8.28 43.32
C ILE A 639 13.61 6.86 43.03
N GLU A 640 14.69 6.43 43.68
CA GLU A 640 15.26 5.09 43.53
C GLU A 640 14.28 4.00 43.97
N LEU A 641 13.64 4.17 45.14
CA LEU A 641 12.62 3.25 45.63
C LEU A 641 11.40 3.22 44.69
N TRP A 642 11.00 4.38 44.15
CA TRP A 642 9.91 4.45 43.18
C TRP A 642 10.26 3.73 41.89
N ALA A 643 11.46 3.94 41.33
CA ALA A 643 11.93 3.31 40.11
C ALA A 643 11.95 1.78 40.26
N GLN A 644 12.50 1.26 41.37
CA GLN A 644 12.51 -0.17 41.67
C GLN A 644 11.10 -0.77 41.75
N ASN A 645 10.16 -0.09 42.43
CA ASN A 645 8.78 -0.55 42.56
C ASN A 645 8.01 -0.57 41.23
N HIS A 646 8.48 0.14 40.21
CA HIS A 646 7.84 0.25 38.90
C HIS A 646 8.68 -0.36 37.77
N GLY A 647 9.72 -1.14 38.09
CA GLY A 647 10.56 -1.82 37.10
C GLY A 647 11.33 -0.87 36.18
N LYS A 648 11.74 0.30 36.68
CA LYS A 648 12.50 1.31 35.93
C LYS A 648 13.92 1.44 36.46
N TYR A 649 14.82 1.85 35.58
CA TYR A 649 16.22 2.09 35.92
C TYR A 649 16.44 3.57 36.21
N LEU A 650 17.17 3.88 37.28
CA LEU A 650 17.54 5.25 37.62
C LEU A 650 19.02 5.47 37.28
N ILE A 651 19.28 6.44 36.42
CA ILE A 651 20.61 6.91 36.06
C ILE A 651 20.79 8.31 36.64
N THR A 652 21.99 8.59 37.17
CA THR A 652 22.30 9.89 37.77
C THR A 652 23.58 10.43 37.15
N LEU A 653 23.55 11.67 36.68
CA LEU A 653 24.73 12.41 36.23
C LEU A 653 25.21 13.32 37.38
N PRO A 654 26.32 12.98 38.07
CA PRO A 654 26.86 13.82 39.14
C PRO A 654 27.35 15.18 38.62
N LEU A 655 27.24 16.22 39.44
CA LEU A 655 27.67 17.59 39.08
C LEU A 655 29.16 17.67 38.71
N GLU A 656 30.01 16.86 39.35
CA GLU A 656 31.47 16.85 39.18
C GLU A 656 31.95 15.86 38.11
N ALA A 657 31.08 14.97 37.62
CA ALA A 657 31.47 13.94 36.65
C ALA A 657 31.65 14.54 35.26
N ASP A 658 32.73 14.20 34.54
CA ASP A 658 32.90 14.60 33.15
C ASP A 658 31.80 13.99 32.26
N ILE A 659 31.12 14.82 31.47
CA ILE A 659 29.95 14.38 30.68
C ILE A 659 30.37 13.36 29.61
N ALA A 660 31.52 13.58 28.95
CA ALA A 660 31.98 12.69 27.90
C ALA A 660 32.31 11.29 28.43
N THR A 661 33.06 11.24 29.52
CA THR A 661 33.42 9.99 30.20
C THR A 661 32.17 9.27 30.71
N TRP A 662 31.24 10.00 31.32
CA TRP A 662 30.02 9.43 31.88
C TRP A 662 29.06 8.89 30.82
N VAL A 663 28.89 9.60 29.68
CA VAL A 663 28.10 9.11 28.55
C VAL A 663 28.71 7.82 27.99
N ALA A 664 30.03 7.74 27.89
CA ALA A 664 30.74 6.54 27.42
C ALA A 664 30.64 5.33 28.38
N GLU A 665 30.32 5.55 29.66
CA GLU A 665 30.08 4.48 30.64
C GLU A 665 28.64 3.92 30.60
N HIS A 666 27.71 4.61 29.92
CA HIS A 666 26.28 4.26 29.84
C HIS A 666 25.86 4.01 28.38
N THR A 667 26.59 3.14 27.68
CA THR A 667 26.38 2.82 26.25
C THR A 667 25.07 2.09 25.96
N ASP A 668 24.47 1.50 27.00
CA ASP A 668 23.13 0.91 26.99
C ASP A 668 22.02 1.97 26.80
N VAL A 669 22.27 3.22 27.21
CA VAL A 669 21.30 4.33 27.13
C VAL A 669 21.66 5.35 26.05
N PHE A 670 22.94 5.72 25.96
CA PHE A 670 23.42 6.72 25.00
C PHE A 670 24.07 6.03 23.81
N GLN A 671 23.24 5.50 22.93
CA GLN A 671 23.68 4.93 21.66
C GLN A 671 23.96 6.07 20.67
N THR A 672 25.06 5.96 19.91
CA THR A 672 25.28 6.83 18.75
C THR A 672 24.16 6.59 17.74
N GLN A 673 23.46 7.66 17.36
CA GLN A 673 22.36 7.65 16.39
C GLN A 673 22.83 7.49 14.96
#